data_AF-A0A1E7RQT4-F1
#
_entry.id   AF-A0A1E7RQT4-F1
#
_cell.length_a   1.000
_cell.length_b   1.000
_cell.length_c   1.000
_cell.angle_alpha   90.00
_cell.angle_beta   90.00
_cell.angle_gamma   90.00
#
_symmetry.space_group_name_H-M   'P 1'
#
loop_
_entity.id
_entity.type
_entity.pdbx_description
1 polymer ?
#
loop_
_entity_poly.entity_id
_entity_poly.type
_entity_poly.pdbx_seq_one_letter_code
_entity_poly.pdbx_strand_id
1 'polypeptide(L)'
;MSPLAAQAQTTPPEEKGAEPATRQLDAVNVTGSLIPRAQIEGPSPVTTITAEEIEAQGFTTVFDALRSLPVANGSVQDSQGTGFYTPGAKTVSLFGLDPSYTLTLLNGRPLNSYPLAYNGNTSIVDIANIPLGMVERIDVLTGGQSSVYGSSAVAGVINIVLKDKVEGAHFRYRAGGYSDGGGSSQRFIFSNGHTFGDLDLSYGLEYTKQKPIFASDRSDIDSVNDSPTGPQDPSRTFLRMQMSPNGYIDPGQATCAPLSYLFDGSTSYAHRNAAGTGYYCGSPNNVGTATLYNKSEDVNATTFLRYHLSETTELYSDILFSYGRPTYSGGSPFWNKTFYNQTSGNYEQWQRIYAPEEVGMDSKDQRVYTRSWNITAGARGGLGDTGFDYDVYVNRSSTDVTRKSTDFLAVGGIDDYYLGPLLGKVNGYDAYAPNLDVLYQPLTRGQYDQFSGTNRAESNASRTGVTALVTNTSLFGLPAGDVGFAMILQGTREKFFNQSADPNSAVLFRGQTAGTSAEGQRDLYAIGAELQVPIFDTFSANLSGRYDKYSLQGGGGNGKATWKLGLEYRPIDSLLLRGSYATAFRSPDMFYLYSRESSGYTTNVDTFLCRQAGFTSENFDECPQSSLSVLSSSTGNRDLKDITAETFTYGFVWSALDNALNLSVDYNSVKIENEVSILGTDSILTSEANCRLGTSENGDVNFDINSPTCRQILAQVQRLPATDPINPNGVSKVFSYPINLAKQRQTGIQAAADYKWSAGRAGDFGVNAGYYRPLKHELQQQEGDPVYDMLCCANSNELHYRATFGANWNIGAFSTNVYGIRNAPTWNAVGEERNIGPWTTWNATVNYRINKLASVMLTANNLTNERPPVDRTNGNWPYYDQGVYNAFGRSMFVELSLDFQ
;
A
#
# COMPACT_ATOMS: atom_id res chain seq x y z
N MET A 1 76.39 57.40 15.90
CA MET A 1 75.38 57.37 16.98
C MET A 1 74.32 58.37 16.59
N SER A 2 73.21 57.87 16.04
CA SER A 2 72.17 58.64 15.38
C SER A 2 71.13 59.17 16.39
N PRO A 3 70.55 60.36 16.18
CA PRO A 3 69.52 60.92 17.05
C PRO A 3 68.09 60.53 16.63
N LEU A 4 67.19 60.58 17.61
CA LEU A 4 65.73 60.49 17.49
C LEU A 4 65.11 61.69 16.76
N ALA A 5 64.01 61.45 16.05
CA ALA A 5 62.92 62.43 15.89
C ALA A 5 61.55 61.76 15.57
N ALA A 6 60.57 62.10 16.42
CA ALA A 6 59.10 62.21 16.29
C ALA A 6 58.29 61.36 15.28
N GLN A 7 57.27 60.68 15.81
CA GLN A 7 56.11 60.11 15.09
C GLN A 7 55.06 61.19 14.79
N ALA A 8 54.50 61.15 13.57
CA ALA A 8 53.23 61.79 13.21
C ALA A 8 52.33 60.76 12.52
N GLN A 9 51.07 60.71 12.94
CA GLN A 9 50.01 59.83 12.43
C GLN A 9 49.56 60.27 11.03
N THR A 10 49.46 59.32 10.10
CA THR A 10 48.73 59.46 8.83
C THR A 10 47.70 58.35 8.73
N THR A 11 46.44 58.74 8.62
CA THR A 11 45.26 57.90 8.38
C THR A 11 45.38 57.15 7.04
N PRO A 12 45.04 55.85 6.96
CA PRO A 12 44.98 55.14 5.69
C PRO A 12 43.72 55.50 4.89
N PRO A 13 43.76 55.42 3.54
CA PRO A 13 42.63 55.74 2.67
C PRO A 13 41.53 54.68 2.72
N GLU A 14 40.31 55.15 2.45
CA GLU A 14 39.04 54.42 2.34
C GLU A 14 39.10 53.31 1.26
N GLU A 15 39.04 52.04 1.68
CA GLU A 15 38.94 50.87 0.79
C GLU A 15 37.48 50.70 0.34
N LYS A 16 37.24 50.84 -0.98
CA LYS A 16 35.96 50.46 -1.61
C LYS A 16 35.67 48.99 -1.30
N GLY A 17 34.54 48.74 -0.65
CA GLY A 17 34.06 47.39 -0.34
C GLY A 17 34.00 46.49 -1.57
N ALA A 18 34.66 45.35 -1.48
CA ALA A 18 34.43 44.23 -2.39
C ALA A 18 33.03 43.68 -2.14
N GLU A 19 32.24 43.56 -3.22
CA GLU A 19 30.99 42.79 -3.21
C GLU A 19 31.28 41.37 -2.70
N PRO A 20 30.41 40.81 -1.82
CA PRO A 20 30.56 39.42 -1.42
C PRO A 20 30.37 38.54 -2.66
N ALA A 21 31.40 37.76 -2.98
CA ALA A 21 31.35 36.73 -4.01
C ALA A 21 30.12 35.84 -3.77
N THR A 22 29.15 35.92 -4.67
CA THR A 22 27.96 35.10 -4.68
C THR A 22 28.38 33.64 -4.73
N ARG A 23 28.08 32.90 -3.66
CA ARG A 23 28.19 31.44 -3.61
C ARG A 23 27.24 30.89 -4.68
N GLN A 24 27.76 30.53 -5.85
CA GLN A 24 27.01 29.69 -6.80
C GLN A 24 26.82 28.33 -6.11
N LEU A 25 25.59 28.05 -5.70
CA LEU A 25 25.17 26.72 -5.26
C LEU A 25 25.06 25.83 -6.50
N ASP A 26 25.60 24.62 -6.44
CA ASP A 26 25.46 23.63 -7.50
C ASP A 26 23.96 23.38 -7.79
N ALA A 27 23.60 23.32 -9.07
CA ALA A 27 22.22 23.07 -9.46
C ALA A 27 21.82 21.64 -9.05
N VAL A 28 20.70 21.49 -8.33
CA VAL A 28 20.18 20.20 -7.89
C VAL A 28 18.96 19.83 -8.73
N ASN A 29 18.82 18.55 -9.09
CA ASN A 29 17.57 18.07 -9.68
C ASN A 29 16.48 18.03 -8.60
N VAL A 30 15.48 18.90 -8.75
CA VAL A 30 14.37 19.05 -7.81
C VAL A 30 13.17 18.26 -8.29
N THR A 31 12.61 17.39 -7.44
CA THR A 31 11.38 16.66 -7.74
C THR A 31 10.24 17.65 -8.02
N GLY A 32 9.61 17.55 -9.20
CA GLY A 32 8.53 18.43 -9.65
C GLY A 32 8.91 19.44 -10.74
N SER A 33 10.16 19.44 -11.20
CA SER A 33 10.58 20.16 -12.42
C SER A 33 11.59 19.33 -13.21
N LEU A 34 11.52 19.43 -14.54
CA LEU A 34 12.54 18.92 -15.44
C LEU A 34 13.75 19.86 -15.55
N ILE A 35 13.61 21.10 -15.06
CA ILE A 35 14.66 22.11 -15.10
C ILE A 35 15.43 22.05 -13.77
N PRO A 36 16.76 21.85 -13.79
CA PRO A 36 17.58 21.90 -12.58
C PRO A 36 17.45 23.25 -11.86
N ARG A 37 17.34 23.25 -10.53
CA ARG A 37 17.15 24.47 -9.74
C ARG A 37 17.99 24.43 -8.46
N ALA A 38 18.42 25.60 -8.00
CA ALA A 38 19.16 25.74 -6.75
C ALA A 38 18.24 25.72 -5.51
N GLN A 39 16.93 25.94 -5.67
CA GLN A 39 15.95 25.93 -4.58
C GLN A 39 14.99 24.74 -4.73
N ILE A 40 14.77 24.01 -3.63
CA ILE A 40 13.83 22.88 -3.56
C ILE A 40 12.37 23.37 -3.57
N GLU A 41 12.10 24.56 -3.04
CA GLU A 41 10.75 25.13 -3.02
C GLU A 41 10.28 25.51 -4.43
N GLY A 42 9.06 25.09 -4.76
CA GLY A 42 8.41 25.36 -6.04
C GLY A 42 6.93 25.70 -5.89
N PRO A 43 6.20 25.82 -7.01
CA PRO A 43 4.77 26.18 -7.01
C PRO A 43 3.87 25.07 -6.45
N SER A 44 4.35 23.82 -6.44
CA SER A 44 3.66 22.67 -5.84
C SER A 44 4.38 22.26 -4.55
N PRO A 45 3.65 21.84 -3.49
CA PRO A 45 4.28 21.44 -2.24
C PRO A 45 5.11 20.16 -2.38
N VAL A 46 6.32 20.18 -1.83
CA VAL A 46 7.22 19.01 -1.74
C VAL A 46 7.56 18.77 -0.27
N THR A 47 7.36 17.54 0.20
CA THR A 47 7.87 17.09 1.50
C THR A 47 9.10 16.23 1.26
N THR A 48 10.23 16.59 1.85
CA THR A 48 11.47 15.80 1.76
C THR A 48 11.71 15.07 3.07
N ILE A 49 12.05 13.78 3.00
CA ILE A 49 12.51 12.99 4.14
C ILE A 49 13.93 12.51 3.84
N THR A 50 14.90 13.02 4.59
CA THR A 50 16.33 12.67 4.43
C THR A 50 16.68 11.33 5.07
N ALA A 51 17.78 10.70 4.65
CA ALA A 51 18.27 9.47 5.26
C ALA A 51 18.50 9.63 6.78
N GLU A 52 19.03 10.77 7.20
CA GLU A 52 19.27 11.09 8.62
C GLU A 52 17.95 11.18 9.41
N GLU A 53 16.90 11.75 8.82
CA GLU A 53 15.57 11.82 9.45
C GLU A 53 14.94 10.44 9.56
N ILE A 54 15.05 9.59 8.53
CA ILE A 54 14.50 8.22 8.56
C ILE A 54 15.12 7.44 9.73
N GLU A 55 16.44 7.50 9.89
CA GLU A 55 17.16 6.84 10.98
C GLU A 55 16.81 7.44 12.35
N ALA A 56 16.85 8.78 12.48
CA ALA A 56 16.57 9.46 13.72
C ALA A 56 15.12 9.23 14.20
N GLN A 57 14.16 9.11 13.30
CA GLN A 57 12.74 8.85 13.60
C GLN A 57 12.46 7.37 13.91
N GLY A 58 13.47 6.49 13.80
CA GLY A 58 13.41 5.09 14.18
C GLY A 58 12.78 4.18 13.11
N PHE A 59 12.62 4.67 11.88
CA PHE A 59 12.02 3.90 10.80
C PHE A 59 12.96 2.84 10.24
N THR A 60 12.39 1.70 9.85
CA THR A 60 13.15 0.53 9.39
C THR A 60 13.11 0.33 7.90
N THR A 61 12.13 0.90 7.23
CA THR A 61 11.93 0.76 5.78
C THR A 61 11.48 2.09 5.18
N VAL A 62 11.64 2.22 3.86
CA VAL A 62 11.09 3.36 3.09
C VAL A 62 9.57 3.45 3.24
N PHE A 63 8.89 2.30 3.31
CA PHE A 63 7.45 2.23 3.56
C PHE A 63 7.05 2.83 4.91
N ASP A 64 7.78 2.53 5.99
CA ASP A 64 7.47 3.06 7.32
C ASP A 64 7.58 4.60 7.34
N ALA A 65 8.63 5.13 6.72
CA ALA A 65 8.83 6.57 6.59
C ALA A 65 7.67 7.23 5.81
N LEU A 66 7.29 6.68 4.66
CA LEU A 66 6.20 7.23 3.85
C LEU A 66 4.83 7.08 4.52
N ARG A 67 4.53 5.93 5.14
CA ARG A 67 3.27 5.69 5.86
C ARG A 67 3.17 6.55 7.13
N SER A 68 4.27 7.12 7.62
CA SER A 68 4.24 8.06 8.75
C SER A 68 3.71 9.44 8.39
N LEU A 69 3.78 9.82 7.11
CA LEU A 69 3.42 11.16 6.66
C LEU A 69 1.96 11.50 6.96
N PRO A 70 1.64 12.73 7.39
CA PRO A 70 0.26 13.16 7.61
C PRO A 70 -0.65 12.97 6.38
N VAL A 71 -0.12 13.24 5.18
CA VAL A 71 -0.85 13.08 3.90
C VAL A 71 -1.07 11.62 3.49
N ALA A 72 -0.38 10.67 4.10
CA ALA A 72 -0.64 9.24 3.96
C ALA A 72 -1.76 8.81 4.91
N ASN A 73 -2.96 9.36 4.71
CA ASN A 73 -4.13 9.22 5.58
C ASN A 73 -5.12 8.11 5.15
N GLY A 74 -4.85 7.43 4.04
CA GLY A 74 -5.65 6.31 3.54
C GLY A 74 -5.21 4.96 4.08
N SER A 75 -6.16 4.04 4.24
CA SER A 75 -5.89 2.63 4.54
C SER A 75 -5.30 1.92 3.31
N VAL A 76 -4.33 1.04 3.54
CA VAL A 76 -3.74 0.17 2.51
C VAL A 76 -3.63 -1.27 3.02
N GLN A 77 -3.60 -2.25 2.11
CA GLN A 77 -3.32 -3.64 2.47
C GLN A 77 -1.93 -3.70 3.15
N ASP A 78 -1.90 -4.07 4.44
CA ASP A 78 -0.68 -4.17 5.23
C ASP A 78 -0.42 -5.61 5.69
N SER A 79 0.76 -5.87 6.27
CA SER A 79 1.20 -7.18 6.75
C SER A 79 0.34 -7.80 7.85
N GLN A 80 -0.60 -7.05 8.43
CA GLN A 80 -1.49 -7.52 9.49
C GLN A 80 -2.64 -8.39 9.01
N GLY A 81 -3.07 -8.24 7.75
CA GLY A 81 -4.14 -9.07 7.21
C GLY A 81 -3.57 -10.25 6.43
N THR A 82 -4.18 -11.41 6.64
CA THR A 82 -3.86 -12.65 5.94
C THR A 82 -4.93 -12.91 4.88
N GLY A 83 -4.54 -13.22 3.64
CA GLY A 83 -5.51 -13.51 2.56
C GLY A 83 -5.78 -12.36 1.60
N PHE A 84 -5.01 -11.27 1.67
CA PHE A 84 -5.05 -10.21 0.66
C PHE A 84 -4.57 -10.68 -0.72
N TYR A 85 -4.95 -9.93 -1.77
CA TYR A 85 -4.54 -10.20 -3.15
C TYR A 85 -3.06 -9.90 -3.41
N THR A 86 -2.48 -8.93 -2.68
CA THR A 86 -1.07 -8.48 -2.84
C THR A 86 -0.23 -8.74 -1.58
N PRO A 87 -0.16 -9.98 -1.10
CA PRO A 87 0.50 -10.27 0.17
C PRO A 87 2.00 -9.94 0.10
N GLY A 88 2.49 -9.23 1.13
CA GLY A 88 3.89 -8.83 1.26
C GLY A 88 4.30 -7.59 0.45
N ALA A 89 3.47 -7.12 -0.49
CA ALA A 89 3.72 -5.86 -1.18
C ALA A 89 3.45 -4.68 -0.24
N LYS A 90 4.22 -3.61 -0.40
CA LYS A 90 4.06 -2.37 0.37
C LYS A 90 3.81 -1.21 -0.59
N THR A 91 2.74 -0.46 -0.36
CA THR A 91 2.32 0.69 -1.18
C THR A 91 1.76 1.81 -0.30
N VAL A 92 1.68 3.04 -0.82
CA VAL A 92 1.26 4.21 -0.06
C VAL A 92 0.08 4.87 -0.75
N SER A 93 -0.97 5.16 0.01
CA SER A 93 -2.10 5.99 -0.42
C SER A 93 -1.86 7.43 0.04
N LEU A 94 -1.98 8.39 -0.89
CA LEU A 94 -1.98 9.82 -0.58
C LEU A 94 -3.41 10.35 -0.61
N PHE A 95 -3.77 11.18 0.37
CA PHE A 95 -5.06 11.87 0.43
C PHE A 95 -6.30 10.95 0.49
N GLY A 96 -6.11 9.69 0.92
CA GLY A 96 -7.18 8.69 0.95
C GLY A 96 -7.58 8.14 -0.42
N LEU A 97 -6.87 8.53 -1.48
CA LEU A 97 -7.12 8.05 -2.83
C LEU A 97 -6.47 6.67 -3.04
N ASP A 98 -7.00 5.88 -3.98
CA ASP A 98 -6.41 4.58 -4.33
C ASP A 98 -4.91 4.74 -4.66
N PRO A 99 -4.01 3.84 -4.18
CA PRO A 99 -2.57 3.96 -4.43
C PRO A 99 -2.17 4.02 -5.90
N SER A 100 -3.03 3.57 -6.82
CA SER A 100 -2.81 3.69 -8.25
C SER A 100 -2.85 5.15 -8.76
N TYR A 101 -3.32 6.11 -7.97
CA TYR A 101 -3.26 7.54 -8.29
C TYR A 101 -1.94 8.23 -7.92
N THR A 102 -1.01 7.50 -7.30
CA THR A 102 0.32 8.02 -6.92
C THR A 102 1.40 7.37 -7.79
N LEU A 103 2.20 8.21 -8.46
CA LEU A 103 3.35 7.73 -9.22
C LEU A 103 4.56 7.53 -8.31
N THR A 104 5.19 6.36 -8.37
CA THR A 104 6.43 6.08 -7.64
C THR A 104 7.62 6.04 -8.60
N LEU A 105 8.64 6.84 -8.28
CA LEU A 105 9.88 6.98 -9.02
C LEU A 105 11.06 6.51 -8.18
N LEU A 106 12.07 5.97 -8.84
CA LEU A 106 13.39 5.72 -8.30
C LEU A 106 14.40 6.53 -9.12
N ASN A 107 15.14 7.44 -8.49
CA ASN A 107 16.04 8.38 -9.17
C ASN A 107 15.34 9.14 -10.32
N GLY A 108 14.10 9.58 -10.10
CA GLY A 108 13.29 10.28 -11.11
C GLY A 108 12.69 9.39 -12.21
N ARG A 109 12.84 8.06 -12.13
CA ARG A 109 12.40 7.11 -13.17
C ARG A 109 11.27 6.19 -12.68
N PRO A 110 10.17 5.99 -13.44
CA PRO A 110 9.06 5.14 -13.00
C PRO A 110 9.45 3.67 -12.81
N LEU A 111 8.99 3.07 -11.70
CA LEU A 111 9.06 1.63 -11.46
C LEU A 111 7.97 0.88 -12.23
N ASN A 112 8.14 -0.44 -12.44
CA ASN A 112 7.06 -1.27 -12.98
C ASN A 112 5.97 -1.51 -11.93
N SER A 113 4.75 -1.76 -12.40
CA SER A 113 3.68 -2.27 -11.56
C SER A 113 4.03 -3.62 -10.94
N TYR A 114 3.55 -3.86 -9.74
CA TYR A 114 3.53 -5.17 -9.09
C TYR A 114 2.55 -6.09 -9.84
N PRO A 115 2.91 -7.36 -10.10
CA PRO A 115 2.16 -8.21 -11.03
C PRO A 115 0.93 -8.89 -10.40
N LEU A 116 0.57 -8.56 -9.16
CA LEU A 116 -0.65 -9.00 -8.49
C LEU A 116 -1.62 -7.82 -8.36
N ALA A 117 -2.92 -8.08 -8.55
CA ALA A 117 -3.94 -7.05 -8.53
C ALA A 117 -4.24 -6.56 -7.11
N TYR A 118 -3.98 -5.30 -6.82
CA TYR A 118 -4.35 -4.65 -5.57
C TYR A 118 -5.87 -4.57 -5.45
N ASN A 119 -6.40 -4.97 -4.29
CA ASN A 119 -7.85 -5.19 -4.08
C ASN A 119 -8.52 -6.04 -5.19
N GLY A 120 -7.76 -6.89 -5.89
CA GLY A 120 -8.25 -7.71 -7.01
C GLY A 120 -8.34 -6.98 -8.35
N ASN A 121 -8.06 -5.68 -8.41
CA ASN A 121 -8.58 -4.81 -9.49
C ASN A 121 -7.56 -3.83 -10.09
N THR A 122 -6.63 -3.29 -9.30
CA THR A 122 -5.71 -2.22 -9.75
C THR A 122 -4.25 -2.59 -9.64
N SER A 123 -3.39 -1.89 -10.39
CA SER A 123 -1.94 -2.03 -10.32
C SER A 123 -1.35 -1.07 -9.29
N ILE A 124 -0.39 -1.56 -8.49
CA ILE A 124 0.38 -0.77 -7.50
C ILE A 124 1.88 -0.90 -7.76
N VAL A 125 2.71 -0.08 -7.11
CA VAL A 125 4.17 -0.26 -7.06
C VAL A 125 4.55 -0.81 -5.69
N ASP A 126 5.38 -1.86 -5.66
CA ASP A 126 5.90 -2.44 -4.43
C ASP A 126 7.21 -1.74 -4.02
N ILE A 127 7.20 -1.12 -2.84
CA ILE A 127 8.36 -0.44 -2.24
C ILE A 127 8.94 -1.18 -1.03
N ALA A 128 8.56 -2.45 -0.81
CA ALA A 128 9.01 -3.22 0.36
C ALA A 128 10.54 -3.38 0.43
N ASN A 129 11.20 -3.46 -0.72
CA ASN A 129 12.59 -3.91 -0.84
C ASN A 129 13.53 -2.86 -1.43
N ILE A 130 13.35 -1.59 -1.06
CA ILE A 130 14.28 -0.51 -1.43
C ILE A 130 15.35 -0.38 -0.33
N PRO A 131 16.65 -0.52 -0.66
CA PRO A 131 17.72 -0.59 0.34
C PRO A 131 17.93 0.76 1.01
N LEU A 132 17.65 0.81 2.32
CA LEU A 132 17.68 2.05 3.09
C LEU A 132 19.09 2.64 3.17
N GLY A 133 20.13 1.79 3.21
CA GLY A 133 21.53 2.24 3.26
C GLY A 133 21.97 3.08 2.05
N MET A 134 21.26 2.94 0.93
CA MET A 134 21.54 3.65 -0.32
C MET A 134 20.57 4.79 -0.60
N VAL A 135 19.53 4.97 0.23
CA VAL A 135 18.63 6.12 0.13
C VAL A 135 19.38 7.37 0.58
N GLU A 136 19.27 8.43 -0.22
CA GLU A 136 19.72 9.78 0.14
C GLU A 136 18.54 10.57 0.73
N ARG A 137 17.41 10.55 0.02
CA ARG A 137 16.17 11.19 0.46
C ARG A 137 14.95 10.61 -0.26
N ILE A 138 13.77 10.91 0.27
CA ILE A 138 12.48 10.63 -0.34
C ILE A 138 11.73 11.95 -0.51
N ASP A 139 11.35 12.28 -1.74
CA ASP A 139 10.58 13.48 -2.05
C ASP A 139 9.12 13.08 -2.33
N VAL A 140 8.17 13.67 -1.59
CA VAL A 140 6.73 13.52 -1.81
C VAL A 140 6.16 14.83 -2.32
N LEU A 141 5.91 14.86 -3.63
CA LEU A 141 5.34 16.00 -4.35
C LEU A 141 3.83 15.80 -4.48
N THR A 142 3.06 16.74 -3.92
CA THR A 142 1.59 16.66 -3.95
C THR A 142 0.98 17.44 -5.10
N GLY A 143 -0.23 17.06 -5.51
CA GLY A 143 -0.97 17.65 -6.64
C GLY A 143 -0.69 16.95 -7.97
N GLY A 144 -1.38 17.39 -9.02
CA GLY A 144 -1.29 16.77 -10.35
C GLY A 144 0.01 17.11 -11.05
N GLN A 145 0.77 16.07 -11.44
CA GLN A 145 2.09 16.23 -12.07
C GLN A 145 2.20 15.50 -13.42
N SER A 146 1.07 15.14 -14.03
CA SER A 146 1.07 14.46 -15.32
C SER A 146 1.72 15.26 -16.45
N SER A 147 1.71 16.60 -16.39
CA SER A 147 2.39 17.44 -17.39
C SER A 147 3.91 17.26 -17.40
N VAL A 148 4.49 16.74 -16.32
CA VAL A 148 5.92 16.45 -16.19
C VAL A 148 6.17 14.94 -16.34
N TYR A 149 5.48 14.13 -15.52
CA TYR A 149 5.79 12.70 -15.38
C TYR A 149 4.87 11.75 -16.15
N GLY A 150 3.77 12.26 -16.74
CA GLY A 150 2.82 11.48 -17.54
C GLY A 150 1.72 10.78 -16.73
N SER A 151 1.23 9.67 -17.30
CA SER A 151 0.11 8.89 -16.75
C SER A 151 0.35 8.45 -15.30
N SER A 152 -0.69 8.52 -14.45
CA SER A 152 -0.71 8.09 -13.02
C SER A 152 -0.24 9.09 -11.97
N ALA A 153 0.29 10.26 -12.35
CA ALA A 153 0.66 11.32 -11.40
C ALA A 153 -0.54 12.22 -11.04
N VAL A 154 -1.63 11.62 -10.54
CA VAL A 154 -2.92 12.30 -10.26
C VAL A 154 -2.93 12.90 -8.86
N ALA A 155 -2.69 12.08 -7.84
CA ALA A 155 -2.63 12.51 -6.44
C ALA A 155 -1.29 13.16 -6.10
N GLY A 156 -0.21 12.68 -6.73
CA GLY A 156 1.15 13.15 -6.50
C GLY A 156 2.20 12.19 -7.03
N VAL A 157 3.45 12.48 -6.67
CA VAL A 157 4.65 11.72 -7.03
C VAL A 157 5.48 11.47 -5.78
N ILE A 158 5.89 10.21 -5.60
CA ILE A 158 6.90 9.81 -4.61
C ILE A 158 8.18 9.52 -5.39
N ASN A 159 9.24 10.28 -5.14
CA ASN A 159 10.55 10.04 -5.76
C ASN A 159 11.55 9.61 -4.69
N ILE A 160 12.01 8.37 -4.79
CA ILE A 160 13.02 7.82 -3.90
C ILE A 160 14.37 8.02 -4.56
N VAL A 161 15.18 8.90 -3.97
CA VAL A 161 16.49 9.31 -4.49
C VAL A 161 17.56 8.51 -3.76
N LEU A 162 18.37 7.80 -4.53
CA LEU A 162 19.49 7.02 -4.04
C LEU A 162 20.78 7.80 -4.21
N LYS A 163 21.75 7.50 -3.34
CA LYS A 163 23.09 8.10 -3.37
C LYS A 163 23.78 7.78 -4.69
N ASP A 164 24.09 8.80 -5.48
CA ASP A 164 24.82 8.66 -6.75
C ASP A 164 26.29 8.24 -6.52
N LYS A 165 26.89 8.70 -5.43
CA LYS A 165 28.26 8.38 -5.02
C LYS A 165 28.30 8.04 -3.54
N VAL A 166 29.03 6.99 -3.19
CA VAL A 166 29.33 6.59 -1.82
C VAL A 166 30.81 6.87 -1.55
N GLU A 167 31.13 7.48 -0.41
CA GLU A 167 32.50 7.80 -0.03
C GLU A 167 32.97 6.89 1.10
N GLY A 168 33.97 6.06 0.82
CA GLY A 168 34.49 5.10 1.79
C GLY A 168 33.53 3.93 2.03
N ALA A 169 33.87 3.08 2.99
CA ALA A 169 33.10 1.88 3.31
C ALA A 169 32.26 2.09 4.58
N HIS A 170 30.96 1.81 4.49
CA HIS A 170 30.02 1.90 5.60
C HIS A 170 29.47 0.52 5.93
N PHE A 171 29.50 0.15 7.21
CA PHE A 171 28.93 -1.07 7.75
C PHE A 171 27.91 -0.70 8.82
N ARG A 172 26.71 -1.30 8.76
CA ARG A 172 25.71 -1.16 9.82
C ARG A 172 25.13 -2.52 10.17
N TYR A 173 25.02 -2.79 11.46
CA TYR A 173 24.36 -3.97 11.97
C TYR A 173 23.36 -3.60 13.03
N ARG A 174 22.09 -3.94 12.80
CA ARG A 174 20.97 -3.68 13.70
C ARG A 174 20.37 -5.00 14.16
N ALA A 175 20.08 -5.11 15.46
CA ALA A 175 19.38 -6.26 16.02
C ALA A 175 18.42 -5.83 17.14
N GLY A 176 17.31 -6.53 17.27
CA GLY A 176 16.32 -6.25 18.32
C GLY A 176 15.02 -7.03 18.14
N GLY A 177 13.98 -6.60 18.85
CA GLY A 177 12.68 -7.27 18.85
C GLY A 177 11.62 -6.53 19.65
N TYR A 178 10.50 -7.19 19.92
CA TYR A 178 9.33 -6.62 20.57
C TYR A 178 9.22 -7.08 22.02
N SER A 179 8.74 -6.21 22.92
CA SER A 179 8.65 -6.52 24.35
C SER A 179 7.67 -7.64 24.66
N ASP A 180 6.69 -7.85 23.78
CA ASP A 180 5.58 -8.76 23.99
C ASP A 180 5.80 -10.10 23.23
N GLY A 181 7.00 -10.32 22.69
CA GLY A 181 7.33 -11.52 21.92
C GLY A 181 7.10 -11.37 20.41
N GLY A 182 7.65 -12.33 19.67
CA GLY A 182 7.69 -12.31 18.21
C GLY A 182 8.55 -11.18 17.63
N GLY A 183 8.59 -11.09 16.29
CA GLY A 183 9.06 -9.91 15.56
C GLY A 183 10.56 -9.59 15.67
N SER A 184 11.38 -10.46 16.27
CA SER A 184 12.82 -10.21 16.35
C SER A 184 13.41 -10.04 14.96
N SER A 185 14.21 -8.99 14.75
CA SER A 185 14.74 -8.64 13.44
C SER A 185 16.24 -8.34 13.51
N GLN A 186 16.96 -8.76 12.48
CA GLN A 186 18.36 -8.46 12.26
C GLN A 186 18.53 -7.86 10.86
N ARG A 187 19.31 -6.79 10.76
CA ARG A 187 19.61 -6.13 9.50
C ARG A 187 21.10 -5.84 9.40
N PHE A 188 21.66 -6.19 8.24
CA PHE A 188 23.03 -5.90 7.86
C PHE A 188 23.00 -5.01 6.63
N ILE A 189 23.70 -3.88 6.68
CA ILE A 189 23.88 -2.96 5.55
C ILE A 189 25.38 -2.78 5.34
N PHE A 190 25.80 -2.88 4.09
CA PHE A 190 27.14 -2.53 3.66
C PHE A 190 27.05 -1.65 2.41
N SER A 191 27.78 -0.55 2.37
CA SER A 191 27.96 0.24 1.16
C SER A 191 29.39 0.72 1.04
N ASN A 192 29.87 0.89 -0.19
CA ASN A 192 31.21 1.37 -0.44
C ASN A 192 31.29 2.06 -1.81
N GLY A 193 32.28 2.92 -1.99
CA GLY A 193 32.58 3.52 -3.29
C GLY A 193 34.07 3.71 -3.55
N HIS A 194 34.43 3.67 -4.82
CA HIS A 194 35.80 3.76 -5.32
C HIS A 194 35.85 4.57 -6.62
N THR A 195 36.92 5.35 -6.79
CA THR A 195 37.24 6.03 -8.04
C THR A 195 38.45 5.35 -8.69
N PHE A 196 38.30 4.88 -9.93
CA PHE A 196 39.32 4.21 -10.74
C PHE A 196 39.58 5.01 -12.01
N GLY A 197 40.48 6.00 -11.94
CA GLY A 197 40.67 6.94 -13.05
C GLY A 197 39.37 7.68 -13.33
N ASP A 198 38.84 7.54 -14.54
CA ASP A 198 37.61 8.20 -14.99
C ASP A 198 36.32 7.44 -14.58
N LEU A 199 36.42 6.32 -13.85
CA LEU A 199 35.27 5.54 -13.39
C LEU A 199 35.02 5.72 -11.89
N ASP A 200 33.87 6.28 -11.51
CA ASP A 200 33.33 6.15 -10.16
C ASP A 200 32.41 4.92 -10.06
N LEU A 201 32.67 4.08 -9.07
CA LEU A 201 31.88 2.90 -8.71
C LEU A 201 31.33 3.08 -7.30
N SER A 202 30.01 2.95 -7.12
CA SER A 202 29.38 2.84 -5.81
C SER A 202 28.53 1.58 -5.75
N TYR A 203 28.50 0.89 -4.61
CA TYR A 203 27.72 -0.34 -4.47
C TYR A 203 27.23 -0.51 -3.03
N GLY A 204 26.09 -1.19 -2.89
CA GLY A 204 25.46 -1.45 -1.61
C GLY A 204 24.86 -2.85 -1.55
N LEU A 205 24.84 -3.43 -0.36
CA LEU A 205 24.20 -4.70 -0.02
C LEU A 205 23.45 -4.53 1.29
N GLU A 206 22.19 -4.95 1.32
CA GLU A 206 21.37 -5.00 2.51
C GLU A 206 20.77 -6.41 2.65
N TYR A 207 20.85 -6.96 3.85
CA TYR A 207 20.20 -8.21 4.23
C TYR A 207 19.38 -8.01 5.49
N THR A 208 18.10 -8.35 5.42
CA THR A 208 17.17 -8.28 6.55
C THR A 208 16.57 -9.66 6.82
N LYS A 209 16.52 -10.05 8.09
CA LYS A 209 15.85 -11.26 8.55
C LYS A 209 14.95 -10.94 9.72
N GLN A 210 13.66 -11.20 9.54
CA GLN A 210 12.63 -10.89 10.51
C GLN A 210 11.81 -12.13 10.86
N LYS A 211 11.61 -12.37 12.15
CA LYS A 211 10.67 -13.38 12.65
C LYS A 211 9.24 -12.85 12.64
N PRO A 212 8.21 -13.72 12.53
CA PRO A 212 6.83 -13.27 12.59
C PRO A 212 6.45 -12.82 14.01
N ILE A 213 5.39 -12.04 14.11
CA ILE A 213 4.58 -11.87 15.33
C ILE A 213 3.31 -12.67 15.10
N PHE A 214 3.04 -13.66 15.95
CA PHE A 214 1.76 -14.35 15.96
C PHE A 214 0.77 -13.63 16.87
N ALA A 215 -0.52 -13.81 16.62
CA ALA A 215 -1.55 -13.30 17.51
C ALA A 215 -1.47 -13.91 18.92
N SER A 216 -0.98 -15.14 19.04
CA SER A 216 -0.62 -15.77 20.32
C SER A 216 0.49 -15.06 21.09
N ASP A 217 1.28 -14.18 20.45
CA ASP A 217 2.22 -13.32 21.16
C ASP A 217 1.51 -12.08 21.77
N ARG A 218 0.19 -11.94 21.64
CA ARG A 218 -0.59 -10.76 22.07
C ARG A 218 -1.77 -11.19 22.92
N SER A 219 -1.60 -11.09 24.24
CA SER A 219 -2.57 -11.54 25.26
C SER A 219 -3.95 -10.87 25.22
N ASP A 220 -4.11 -9.81 24.42
CA ASP A 220 -5.33 -9.06 24.22
C ASP A 220 -6.12 -9.50 22.97
N ILE A 221 -5.56 -10.40 22.16
CA ILE A 221 -6.16 -10.88 20.90
C ILE A 221 -5.79 -12.35 20.60
N ASP A 222 -5.24 -13.09 21.56
CA ASP A 222 -4.81 -14.48 21.38
C ASP A 222 -5.98 -15.47 21.47
N SER A 223 -7.10 -15.01 22.02
CA SER A 223 -8.29 -15.80 22.29
C SER A 223 -9.56 -15.10 21.84
N VAL A 224 -10.56 -15.87 21.40
CA VAL A 224 -11.89 -15.32 21.12
C VAL A 224 -12.61 -14.82 22.39
N ASN A 225 -12.08 -15.15 23.56
CA ASN A 225 -12.53 -14.65 24.84
C ASN A 225 -12.13 -13.19 25.10
N ASP A 226 -11.15 -12.66 24.36
CA ASP A 226 -10.67 -11.28 24.52
C ASP A 226 -11.55 -10.25 23.80
N SER A 227 -12.58 -10.73 23.09
CA SER A 227 -13.51 -9.89 22.36
C SER A 227 -14.10 -8.79 23.26
N PRO A 228 -14.00 -7.51 22.87
CA PRO A 228 -14.56 -6.38 23.62
C PRO A 228 -16.08 -6.43 23.80
N THR A 229 -16.79 -7.19 22.95
CA THR A 229 -18.24 -7.41 23.02
C THR A 229 -18.63 -8.52 24.01
N GLY A 230 -17.65 -9.14 24.68
CA GLY A 230 -17.81 -10.28 25.57
C GLY A 230 -17.32 -11.60 24.94
N PRO A 231 -17.12 -12.66 25.75
CA PRO A 231 -16.58 -13.93 25.27
C PRO A 231 -17.38 -14.49 24.10
N GLN A 232 -16.68 -14.84 23.01
CA GLN A 232 -17.27 -15.43 21.82
C GLN A 232 -17.22 -16.96 21.86
N ASP A 233 -18.05 -17.60 21.05
CA ASP A 233 -18.04 -19.07 20.94
C ASP A 233 -16.66 -19.57 20.46
N PRO A 234 -16.09 -20.60 21.11
CA PRO A 234 -14.87 -21.25 20.65
C PRO A 234 -14.91 -21.68 19.18
N SER A 235 -13.72 -21.76 18.56
CA SER A 235 -13.58 -22.36 17.24
C SER A 235 -13.97 -23.83 17.28
N ARG A 236 -14.65 -24.29 16.23
CA ARG A 236 -15.21 -25.64 16.10
C ARG A 236 -14.12 -26.65 15.68
N THR A 237 -13.21 -26.95 16.61
CA THR A 237 -12.00 -27.76 16.39
C THR A 237 -12.31 -29.18 15.91
N PHE A 238 -13.30 -29.82 16.53
CA PHE A 238 -13.87 -31.08 16.09
C PHE A 238 -15.39 -30.93 16.08
N LEU A 239 -16.01 -31.06 14.92
CA LEU A 239 -17.44 -30.90 14.77
C LEU A 239 -18.02 -32.02 13.92
N ARG A 240 -19.14 -32.56 14.41
CA ARG A 240 -20.06 -33.37 13.64
C ARG A 240 -21.43 -32.71 13.68
N MET A 241 -22.08 -32.66 12.54
CA MET A 241 -23.39 -32.04 12.39
C MET A 241 -24.25 -32.93 11.51
N GLN A 242 -25.47 -33.23 11.95
CA GLN A 242 -26.50 -33.77 11.09
C GLN A 242 -27.11 -32.62 10.29
N MET A 243 -27.27 -32.79 8.98
CA MET A 243 -27.77 -31.74 8.08
C MET A 243 -29.30 -31.73 7.99
N SER A 244 -29.97 -32.81 8.40
CA SER A 244 -31.43 -32.92 8.39
C SER A 244 -31.95 -33.93 9.44
N PRO A 245 -32.72 -33.49 10.46
CA PRO A 245 -32.83 -32.09 10.88
C PRO A 245 -31.46 -31.54 11.29
N ASN A 246 -31.26 -30.23 11.11
CA ASN A 246 -29.97 -29.59 11.35
C ASN A 246 -29.62 -29.61 12.86
N GLY A 247 -28.46 -30.13 13.24
CA GLY A 247 -28.08 -30.24 14.65
C GLY A 247 -26.65 -30.73 14.85
N TYR A 248 -25.95 -30.21 15.85
CA TYR A 248 -24.64 -30.77 16.25
C TYR A 248 -24.84 -32.15 16.86
N ILE A 249 -23.96 -33.08 16.49
CA ILE A 249 -23.91 -34.40 17.09
C ILE A 249 -22.92 -34.33 18.25
N ASP A 250 -23.45 -34.44 19.47
CA ASP A 250 -22.68 -34.31 20.71
C ASP A 250 -21.54 -35.36 20.76
N PRO A 251 -20.26 -34.94 20.84
CA PRO A 251 -19.14 -35.86 21.00
C PRO A 251 -19.10 -36.54 22.38
N GLY A 252 -19.73 -35.94 23.38
CA GLY A 252 -19.59 -36.27 24.79
C GLY A 252 -18.29 -35.73 25.40
N GLN A 253 -18.35 -35.36 26.68
CA GLN A 253 -17.20 -34.81 27.42
C GLN A 253 -15.99 -35.75 27.46
N ALA A 254 -16.21 -37.06 27.57
CA ALA A 254 -15.14 -38.06 27.61
C ALA A 254 -14.33 -38.13 26.29
N THR A 255 -14.94 -37.77 25.17
CA THR A 255 -14.27 -37.71 23.86
C THR A 255 -13.40 -36.46 23.73
N CYS A 256 -13.85 -35.32 24.28
CA CYS A 256 -13.06 -34.08 24.24
C CYS A 256 -11.95 -34.03 25.30
N ALA A 257 -12.08 -34.72 26.43
CA ALA A 257 -11.11 -34.63 27.53
C ALA A 257 -9.66 -35.00 27.13
N PRO A 258 -9.39 -36.07 26.35
CA PRO A 258 -8.05 -36.39 25.86
C PRO A 258 -7.47 -35.36 24.88
N LEU A 259 -8.31 -34.52 24.27
CA LEU A 259 -7.93 -33.50 23.29
C LEU A 259 -7.55 -32.17 23.94
N SER A 260 -7.66 -32.07 25.27
CA SER A 260 -7.50 -30.81 26.01
C SER A 260 -6.14 -30.15 25.84
N TYR A 261 -5.09 -30.90 25.51
CA TYR A 261 -3.75 -30.36 25.28
C TYR A 261 -3.61 -29.55 23.99
N LEU A 262 -4.54 -29.68 23.04
CA LEU A 262 -4.50 -28.97 21.75
C LEU A 262 -4.81 -27.48 21.91
N PHE A 263 -4.20 -26.67 21.04
CA PHE A 263 -4.28 -25.20 21.08
C PHE A 263 -3.83 -24.65 22.43
N ASP A 264 -2.64 -25.05 22.86
CA ASP A 264 -2.02 -24.66 24.13
C ASP A 264 -2.95 -24.90 25.33
N GLY A 265 -3.51 -26.11 25.42
CA GLY A 265 -4.34 -26.49 26.56
C GLY A 265 -5.78 -25.95 26.56
N SER A 266 -6.21 -25.26 25.51
CA SER A 266 -7.49 -24.54 25.50
C SER A 266 -8.66 -25.32 24.89
N THR A 267 -8.40 -26.48 24.27
CA THR A 267 -9.46 -27.30 23.70
C THR A 267 -10.33 -27.91 24.80
N SER A 268 -11.64 -27.75 24.69
CA SER A 268 -12.59 -28.19 25.72
C SER A 268 -13.91 -28.66 25.13
N TYR A 269 -14.72 -29.29 25.98
CA TYR A 269 -16.11 -29.63 25.68
C TYR A 269 -16.95 -28.35 25.71
N ALA A 270 -17.14 -27.75 24.54
CA ALA A 270 -17.77 -26.45 24.35
C ALA A 270 -19.22 -26.62 23.88
N HIS A 271 -20.03 -25.58 24.09
CA HIS A 271 -21.43 -25.53 23.67
C HIS A 271 -21.71 -24.23 22.94
N ARG A 272 -22.48 -24.28 21.84
CA ARG A 272 -22.97 -23.09 21.13
C ARG A 272 -24.48 -22.97 21.32
N ASN A 273 -24.94 -21.78 21.67
CA ASN A 273 -26.35 -21.49 22.01
C ASN A 273 -27.13 -20.90 20.83
N ALA A 274 -27.01 -21.49 19.64
CA ALA A 274 -27.77 -21.10 18.46
C ALA A 274 -28.69 -22.22 17.98
N ALA A 275 -29.79 -21.88 17.30
CA ALA A 275 -30.72 -22.87 16.75
C ALA A 275 -29.97 -23.85 15.82
N GLY A 276 -30.15 -25.16 16.03
CA GLY A 276 -29.47 -26.21 15.26
C GLY A 276 -27.98 -26.40 15.60
N THR A 277 -27.51 -25.86 16.73
CA THR A 277 -26.16 -26.09 17.27
C THR A 277 -26.21 -26.85 18.60
N GLY A 278 -25.06 -27.10 19.22
CA GLY A 278 -24.97 -27.89 20.45
C GLY A 278 -23.54 -28.07 20.91
N TYR A 279 -23.24 -29.24 21.49
CA TYR A 279 -21.91 -29.57 22.02
C TYR A 279 -20.92 -29.98 20.92
N TYR A 280 -19.65 -29.62 21.11
CA TYR A 280 -18.52 -29.93 20.24
C TYR A 280 -17.20 -29.84 21.02
N CYS A 281 -16.09 -30.34 20.46
CA CYS A 281 -14.77 -30.04 21.03
C CYS A 281 -14.25 -28.76 20.36
N GLY A 282 -14.03 -27.71 21.15
CA GLY A 282 -13.68 -26.39 20.64
C GLY A 282 -12.57 -25.71 21.42
N SER A 283 -11.86 -24.81 20.76
CA SER A 283 -10.79 -24.01 21.38
C SER A 283 -11.02 -22.52 21.12
N PRO A 284 -10.88 -21.67 22.14
CA PRO A 284 -10.92 -20.23 21.95
C PRO A 284 -9.60 -19.66 21.39
N ASN A 285 -8.47 -20.38 21.49
CA ASN A 285 -7.14 -19.88 21.13
C ASN A 285 -6.74 -20.12 19.66
N ASN A 286 -7.62 -20.71 18.85
CA ASN A 286 -7.33 -20.95 17.42
C ASN A 286 -6.95 -19.66 16.67
N VAL A 287 -7.56 -18.52 17.01
CA VAL A 287 -7.26 -17.22 16.39
C VAL A 287 -5.80 -16.77 16.62
N GLY A 288 -5.17 -17.21 17.71
CA GLY A 288 -3.77 -16.96 18.05
C GLY A 288 -2.74 -17.53 17.06
N THR A 289 -3.16 -18.41 16.14
CA THR A 289 -2.27 -19.08 15.17
C THR A 289 -1.96 -18.23 13.93
N ALA A 290 -2.68 -17.14 13.71
CA ALA A 290 -2.45 -16.24 12.58
C ALA A 290 -1.28 -15.27 12.86
N THR A 291 -0.54 -14.89 11.83
CA THR A 291 0.51 -13.86 11.95
C THR A 291 -0.08 -12.46 11.86
N LEU A 292 0.28 -11.59 12.81
CA LEU A 292 0.04 -10.14 12.76
C LEU A 292 1.16 -9.41 12.01
N TYR A 293 2.38 -9.93 12.12
CA TYR A 293 3.52 -9.42 11.40
C TYR A 293 4.27 -10.58 10.78
N ASN A 294 4.59 -10.42 9.51
CA ASN A 294 5.03 -11.55 8.70
C ASN A 294 6.53 -11.79 8.90
N LYS A 295 6.91 -13.07 8.82
CA LYS A 295 8.31 -13.44 8.69
C LYS A 295 8.81 -12.93 7.35
N SER A 296 10.02 -12.39 7.28
CA SER A 296 10.64 -12.04 6.00
C SER A 296 12.14 -12.32 6.02
N GLU A 297 12.67 -12.62 4.83
CA GLU A 297 14.09 -12.68 4.54
C GLU A 297 14.30 -11.94 3.22
N ASP A 298 15.01 -10.83 3.28
CA ASP A 298 15.10 -9.86 2.20
C ASP A 298 16.56 -9.52 1.90
N VAL A 299 16.92 -9.47 0.63
CA VAL A 299 18.26 -9.15 0.11
C VAL A 299 18.12 -8.07 -0.95
N ASN A 300 18.80 -6.95 -0.76
CA ASN A 300 18.83 -5.85 -1.72
C ASN A 300 20.28 -5.55 -2.09
N ALA A 301 20.55 -5.38 -3.37
CA ALA A 301 21.88 -5.01 -3.86
C ALA A 301 21.75 -3.84 -4.85
N THR A 302 22.66 -2.89 -4.75
CA THR A 302 22.74 -1.75 -5.66
C THR A 302 24.14 -1.61 -6.24
N THR A 303 24.24 -1.11 -7.45
CA THR A 303 25.51 -0.76 -8.09
C THR A 303 25.30 0.43 -9.01
N PHE A 304 26.12 1.46 -8.84
CA PHE A 304 26.15 2.67 -9.64
C PHE A 304 27.52 2.82 -10.27
N LEU A 305 27.53 3.02 -11.58
CA LEU A 305 28.71 3.26 -12.39
C LEU A 305 28.56 4.64 -13.02
N ARG A 306 29.61 5.48 -12.92
CA ARG A 306 29.71 6.78 -13.57
C ARG A 306 31.07 6.87 -14.25
N TYR A 307 31.09 6.86 -15.58
CA TYR A 307 32.30 6.90 -16.39
C TYR A 307 32.39 8.22 -17.13
N HIS A 308 33.38 9.04 -16.76
CA HIS A 308 33.62 10.36 -17.31
C HIS A 308 34.31 10.23 -18.68
N LEU A 309 33.53 10.24 -19.76
CA LEU A 309 34.04 10.09 -21.14
C LEU A 309 34.79 11.36 -21.60
N SER A 310 34.36 12.51 -21.11
CA SER A 310 35.00 13.82 -21.29
C SER A 310 34.63 14.75 -20.12
N GLU A 311 35.13 15.99 -20.12
CA GLU A 311 34.74 17.01 -19.13
C GLU A 311 33.25 17.35 -19.15
N THR A 312 32.55 17.06 -20.26
CA THR A 312 31.14 17.42 -20.43
C THR A 312 30.22 16.21 -20.60
N THR A 313 30.72 14.98 -20.70
CA THR A 313 29.90 13.80 -20.96
C THR A 313 30.24 12.66 -20.01
N GLU A 314 29.22 12.16 -19.33
CA GLU A 314 29.27 11.03 -18.42
C GLU A 314 28.39 9.89 -18.96
N LEU A 315 28.95 8.68 -19.04
CA LEU A 315 28.19 7.45 -19.22
C LEU A 315 27.84 6.88 -17.86
N TYR A 316 26.61 6.44 -17.64
CA TYR A 316 26.21 5.92 -16.34
C TYR A 316 25.40 4.63 -16.44
N SER A 317 25.46 3.83 -15.38
CA SER A 317 24.56 2.70 -15.19
C SER A 317 24.15 2.55 -13.73
N ASP A 318 22.85 2.32 -13.54
CA ASP A 318 22.23 2.07 -12.24
C ASP A 318 21.64 0.67 -12.24
N ILE A 319 22.06 -0.18 -11.32
CA ILE A 319 21.61 -1.57 -11.20
C ILE A 319 21.10 -1.78 -9.80
N LEU A 320 19.82 -2.13 -9.68
CA LEU A 320 19.20 -2.57 -8.45
C LEU A 320 18.65 -3.98 -8.61
N PHE A 321 18.93 -4.80 -7.60
CA PHE A 321 18.38 -6.12 -7.41
C PHE A 321 17.73 -6.20 -6.04
N SER A 322 16.52 -6.76 -6.00
CA SER A 322 15.81 -7.02 -4.77
C SER A 322 15.24 -8.43 -4.78
N TYR A 323 15.39 -9.16 -3.68
CA TYR A 323 14.79 -10.46 -3.46
C TYR A 323 14.18 -10.50 -2.07
N GLY A 324 12.88 -10.77 -2.00
CA GLY A 324 12.15 -10.89 -0.73
C GLY A 324 11.42 -12.22 -0.63
N ARG A 325 11.37 -12.76 0.58
CA ARG A 325 10.65 -14.01 0.89
C ARG A 325 9.72 -13.85 2.12
N PRO A 326 8.68 -13.00 2.05
CA PRO A 326 7.72 -12.94 3.13
C PRO A 326 6.94 -14.26 3.26
N THR A 327 6.72 -14.66 4.51
CA THR A 327 5.95 -15.82 4.91
C THR A 327 4.95 -15.40 5.97
N TYR A 328 3.67 -15.70 5.74
CA TYR A 328 2.59 -15.40 6.66
C TYR A 328 1.69 -16.60 6.83
N SER A 329 1.08 -16.72 8.00
CA SER A 329 0.18 -17.83 8.32
C SER A 329 -1.21 -17.27 8.52
N GLY A 330 -2.17 -17.75 7.71
CA GLY A 330 -3.58 -17.44 7.86
C GLY A 330 -4.27 -18.23 8.97
N GLY A 331 -3.51 -18.65 9.98
CA GLY A 331 -3.96 -19.48 11.10
C GLY A 331 -3.97 -20.97 10.78
N SER A 332 -4.80 -21.72 11.49
CA SER A 332 -4.88 -23.18 11.38
C SER A 332 -5.43 -23.68 10.04
N PRO A 333 -4.92 -24.81 9.50
CA PRO A 333 -5.57 -25.53 8.43
C PRO A 333 -6.99 -25.94 8.83
N PHE A 334 -7.87 -26.05 7.83
CA PHE A 334 -9.28 -26.32 8.01
C PHE A 334 -9.75 -27.37 7.03
N TRP A 335 -10.50 -28.36 7.50
CA TRP A 335 -11.17 -29.34 6.67
C TRP A 335 -12.65 -29.41 7.05
N ASN A 336 -13.52 -29.47 6.05
CA ASN A 336 -14.88 -29.93 6.23
C ASN A 336 -15.35 -30.76 5.02
N LYS A 337 -16.34 -31.61 5.25
CA LYS A 337 -17.00 -32.37 4.20
C LYS A 337 -18.44 -32.66 4.59
N THR A 338 -19.37 -32.35 3.69
CA THR A 338 -20.76 -32.81 3.77
C THR A 338 -20.92 -34.08 2.94
N PHE A 339 -21.52 -35.10 3.51
CA PHE A 339 -21.66 -36.42 2.89
C PHE A 339 -22.86 -37.22 3.44
N TYR A 340 -23.21 -38.30 2.76
CA TYR A 340 -24.16 -39.29 3.29
C TYR A 340 -23.41 -40.37 4.07
N ASN A 341 -23.65 -40.45 5.38
CA ASN A 341 -23.03 -41.43 6.27
C ASN A 341 -23.84 -42.74 6.24
N GLN A 342 -23.32 -43.76 5.55
CA GLN A 342 -23.99 -45.07 5.47
C GLN A 342 -24.08 -45.79 6.82
N THR A 343 -23.18 -45.50 7.75
CA THR A 343 -23.17 -46.11 9.09
C THR A 343 -24.32 -45.60 9.94
N SER A 344 -24.65 -44.31 9.85
CA SER A 344 -25.76 -43.70 10.62
C SER A 344 -27.06 -43.58 9.82
N GLY A 345 -27.01 -43.66 8.50
CA GLY A 345 -28.12 -43.42 7.59
C GLY A 345 -28.47 -41.94 7.38
N ASN A 346 -27.67 -41.01 7.90
CA ASN A 346 -27.95 -39.57 7.89
C ASN A 346 -27.01 -38.79 6.95
N TYR A 347 -27.46 -37.62 6.50
CA TYR A 347 -26.57 -36.62 5.91
C TYR A 347 -25.83 -35.90 7.03
N GLU A 348 -24.51 -35.98 7.01
CA GLU A 348 -23.66 -35.40 8.03
C GLU A 348 -22.65 -34.43 7.40
N GLN A 349 -22.24 -33.42 8.15
CA GLN A 349 -21.06 -32.62 7.91
C GLN A 349 -20.06 -32.85 9.04
N TRP A 350 -18.85 -33.23 8.67
CA TRP A 350 -17.73 -33.33 9.61
C TRP A 350 -16.77 -32.19 9.33
N GLN A 351 -16.14 -31.68 10.39
CA GLN A 351 -15.19 -30.59 10.31
C GLN A 351 -14.05 -30.77 11.32
N ARG A 352 -12.85 -30.36 10.89
CA ARG A 352 -11.64 -30.27 11.71
C ARG A 352 -10.95 -28.91 11.52
N ILE A 353 -10.48 -28.34 12.63
CA ILE A 353 -9.44 -27.30 12.65
C ILE A 353 -8.23 -27.93 13.31
N TYR A 354 -7.09 -27.91 12.63
CA TYR A 354 -5.90 -28.63 13.06
C TYR A 354 -5.04 -27.76 13.97
N ALA A 355 -4.73 -28.24 15.17
CA ALA A 355 -3.97 -27.47 16.13
C ALA A 355 -2.46 -27.43 15.79
N PRO A 356 -1.71 -26.40 16.22
CA PRO A 356 -0.27 -26.35 16.06
C PRO A 356 0.47 -27.57 16.61
N GLU A 357 -0.05 -28.23 17.65
CA GLU A 357 0.52 -29.47 18.21
C GLU A 357 0.41 -30.66 17.25
N GLU A 358 -0.54 -30.61 16.31
CA GLU A 358 -0.74 -31.65 15.28
C GLU A 358 0.12 -31.40 14.05
N VAL A 359 0.07 -30.17 13.56
CA VAL A 359 0.54 -29.81 12.21
C VAL A 359 1.64 -28.76 12.20
N GLY A 360 1.97 -28.13 13.33
CA GLY A 360 2.90 -27.01 13.41
C GLY A 360 2.28 -25.68 12.98
N MET A 361 2.82 -24.59 13.52
CA MET A 361 2.39 -23.20 13.20
C MET A 361 2.58 -22.83 11.73
N ASP A 362 3.47 -23.53 11.02
CA ASP A 362 3.85 -23.25 9.63
C ASP A 362 3.04 -24.04 8.58
N SER A 363 2.08 -24.84 9.03
CA SER A 363 1.28 -25.75 8.17
C SER A 363 0.46 -25.02 7.11
N LYS A 364 -0.07 -23.83 7.42
CA LYS A 364 -0.82 -22.96 6.51
C LYS A 364 0.01 -21.78 5.98
N ASP A 365 1.33 -21.87 6.09
CA ASP A 365 2.22 -20.82 5.58
C ASP A 365 1.94 -20.55 4.10
N GLN A 366 1.68 -19.29 3.79
CA GLN A 366 1.76 -18.77 2.44
C GLN A 366 3.11 -18.07 2.28
N ARG A 367 3.89 -18.55 1.31
CA ARG A 367 5.24 -18.05 1.00
C ARG A 367 5.20 -17.31 -0.32
N VAL A 368 5.57 -16.05 -0.30
CA VAL A 368 5.68 -15.22 -1.50
C VAL A 368 7.16 -15.01 -1.76
N TYR A 369 7.57 -15.24 -3.00
CA TYR A 369 8.92 -14.99 -3.47
C TYR A 369 8.83 -13.85 -4.47
N THR A 370 9.40 -12.71 -4.12
CA THR A 370 9.43 -11.53 -4.99
C THR A 370 10.86 -11.29 -5.44
N ARG A 371 11.09 -11.21 -6.75
CA ARG A 371 12.39 -10.87 -7.32
C ARG A 371 12.23 -9.69 -8.27
N SER A 372 12.92 -8.60 -7.99
CA SER A 372 12.85 -7.37 -8.78
C SER A 372 14.23 -6.97 -9.30
N TRP A 373 14.25 -6.45 -10.51
CA TRP A 373 15.41 -5.82 -11.15
C TRP A 373 15.02 -4.43 -11.63
N ASN A 374 15.83 -3.42 -11.36
CA ASN A 374 15.75 -2.12 -12.01
C ASN A 374 17.12 -1.77 -12.57
N ILE A 375 17.23 -1.69 -13.90
CA ILE A 375 18.49 -1.45 -14.60
C ILE A 375 18.31 -0.24 -15.49
N THR A 376 19.18 0.75 -15.32
CA THR A 376 19.30 1.88 -16.22
C THR A 376 20.71 1.96 -16.78
N ALA A 377 20.81 2.33 -18.05
CA ALA A 377 22.07 2.72 -18.67
C ALA A 377 21.83 3.91 -19.58
N GLY A 378 22.71 4.90 -19.53
CA GLY A 378 22.53 6.15 -20.27
C GLY A 378 23.79 6.98 -20.40
N ALA A 379 23.63 8.12 -21.04
CA ALA A 379 24.64 9.16 -21.18
C ALA A 379 24.02 10.52 -20.85
N ARG A 380 24.71 11.31 -20.05
CA ARG A 380 24.30 12.69 -19.71
C ARG A 380 25.47 13.66 -19.85
N GLY A 381 25.17 14.92 -20.13
CA GLY A 381 26.22 15.91 -20.34
C GLY A 381 25.78 17.20 -21.02
N GLY A 382 26.73 18.10 -21.25
CA GLY A 382 26.53 19.35 -21.99
C GLY A 382 26.73 19.19 -23.49
N LEU A 383 25.87 19.82 -24.31
CA LEU A 383 25.96 19.87 -25.76
C LEU A 383 26.91 20.99 -26.22
N GLY A 384 28.22 20.80 -26.00
CA GLY A 384 29.24 21.80 -26.32
C GLY A 384 28.97 23.14 -25.64
N ASP A 385 29.21 24.25 -26.34
CA ASP A 385 29.04 25.61 -25.79
C ASP A 385 27.61 26.16 -25.94
N THR A 386 26.61 25.29 -26.19
CA THR A 386 25.23 25.74 -26.49
C THR A 386 24.40 26.11 -25.26
N GLY A 387 24.89 25.79 -24.05
CA GLY A 387 24.13 25.92 -22.80
C GLY A 387 23.01 24.89 -22.62
N PHE A 388 22.89 23.93 -23.53
CA PHE A 388 21.95 22.81 -23.38
C PHE A 388 22.64 21.60 -22.77
N ASP A 389 21.98 20.98 -21.80
CA ASP A 389 22.33 19.67 -21.27
C ASP A 389 21.39 18.59 -21.81
N TYR A 390 21.87 17.35 -21.88
CA TYR A 390 21.10 16.18 -22.27
C TYR A 390 21.22 15.07 -21.23
N ASP A 391 20.19 14.24 -21.15
CA ASP A 391 20.21 12.92 -20.50
C ASP A 391 19.40 11.93 -21.35
N VAL A 392 20.08 10.94 -21.91
CA VAL A 392 19.48 9.90 -22.75
C VAL A 392 19.76 8.54 -22.14
N TYR A 393 18.70 7.77 -21.85
CA TYR A 393 18.84 6.49 -21.18
C TYR A 393 17.81 5.45 -21.61
N VAL A 394 18.21 4.19 -21.41
CA VAL A 394 17.32 3.02 -21.46
C VAL A 394 17.14 2.51 -20.04
N ASN A 395 15.89 2.33 -19.61
CA ASN A 395 15.54 1.73 -18.33
C ASN A 395 14.72 0.46 -18.53
N ARG A 396 15.02 -0.57 -17.75
CA ARG A 396 14.22 -1.79 -17.61
C ARG A 396 13.96 -2.08 -16.14
N SER A 397 12.68 -2.13 -15.77
CA SER A 397 12.21 -2.57 -14.46
C SER A 397 11.40 -3.86 -14.63
N SER A 398 11.63 -4.88 -13.82
CA SER A 398 10.85 -6.12 -13.86
C SER A 398 10.71 -6.77 -12.49
N THR A 399 9.55 -7.37 -12.24
CA THR A 399 9.24 -8.09 -11.00
C THR A 399 8.63 -9.44 -11.32
N ASP A 400 9.22 -10.50 -10.78
CA ASP A 400 8.65 -11.86 -10.72
C ASP A 400 8.08 -12.09 -9.32
N VAL A 401 6.86 -12.65 -9.26
CA VAL A 401 6.24 -13.09 -8.01
C VAL A 401 5.86 -14.57 -8.14
N THR A 402 6.33 -15.39 -7.20
CA THR A 402 5.86 -16.76 -7.02
C THR A 402 5.17 -16.89 -5.67
N ARG A 403 3.90 -17.29 -5.67
CA ARG A 403 3.15 -17.61 -4.46
C ARG A 403 3.12 -19.13 -4.28
N LYS A 404 3.43 -19.58 -3.07
CA LYS A 404 3.29 -20.98 -2.66
C LYS A 404 2.41 -21.06 -1.42
N SER A 405 1.37 -21.87 -1.46
CA SER A 405 0.52 -22.15 -0.31
C SER A 405 0.34 -23.65 -0.15
N THR A 406 0.35 -24.13 1.09
CA THR A 406 0.01 -25.51 1.39
C THR A 406 -1.50 -25.66 1.47
N ASP A 407 -2.05 -26.68 0.82
CA ASP A 407 -3.48 -27.03 0.89
C ASP A 407 -3.66 -28.55 0.84
N PHE A 408 -4.84 -29.03 1.24
CA PHE A 408 -5.19 -30.44 1.16
C PHE A 408 -5.33 -30.91 -0.28
N LEU A 409 -4.89 -32.13 -0.55
CA LEU A 409 -5.07 -32.78 -1.84
C LEU A 409 -6.56 -33.05 -2.09
N ALA A 410 -6.98 -32.83 -3.34
CA ALA A 410 -8.36 -33.08 -3.76
C ALA A 410 -8.69 -34.58 -3.87
N VAL A 411 -7.70 -35.44 -4.16
CA VAL A 411 -7.83 -36.89 -4.36
C VAL A 411 -6.74 -37.62 -3.57
N GLY A 412 -7.05 -38.77 -2.95
CA GLY A 412 -6.04 -39.53 -2.18
C GLY A 412 -5.62 -38.84 -0.89
N GLY A 413 -6.43 -37.89 -0.41
CA GLY A 413 -6.07 -36.93 0.63
C GLY A 413 -6.89 -37.09 1.90
N ILE A 414 -7.16 -35.96 2.55
CA ILE A 414 -7.75 -35.91 3.90
C ILE A 414 -9.18 -36.49 3.99
N ASP A 415 -9.95 -36.45 2.89
CA ASP A 415 -11.29 -37.09 2.84
C ASP A 415 -11.18 -38.60 3.02
N ASP A 416 -10.24 -39.24 2.30
CA ASP A 416 -10.09 -40.70 2.32
C ASP A 416 -9.62 -41.17 3.71
N TYR A 417 -8.84 -40.35 4.41
CA TYR A 417 -8.38 -40.62 5.77
C TYR A 417 -9.53 -40.66 6.79
N TYR A 418 -10.41 -39.65 6.80
CA TYR A 418 -11.52 -39.60 7.77
C TYR A 418 -12.73 -40.41 7.36
N LEU A 419 -13.02 -40.47 6.06
CA LEU A 419 -14.28 -41.00 5.55
C LEU A 419 -14.13 -42.39 4.95
N GLY A 420 -12.91 -42.83 4.65
CA GLY A 420 -12.66 -44.07 3.93
C GLY A 420 -13.01 -43.96 2.44
N PRO A 421 -13.13 -45.10 1.73
CA PRO A 421 -13.38 -45.09 0.29
C PRO A 421 -14.77 -44.52 -0.04
N LEU A 422 -14.85 -43.78 -1.16
CA LEU A 422 -16.12 -43.35 -1.73
C LEU A 422 -16.96 -44.56 -2.19
N LEU A 423 -18.14 -44.73 -1.61
CA LEU A 423 -19.03 -45.87 -1.87
C LEU A 423 -20.06 -45.61 -2.96
N GLY A 424 -20.11 -44.38 -3.48
CA GLY A 424 -21.07 -43.93 -4.49
C GLY A 424 -21.68 -42.60 -4.08
N LYS A 425 -22.87 -42.30 -4.62
CA LYS A 425 -23.64 -41.12 -4.24
C LYS A 425 -25.05 -41.50 -3.82
N VAL A 426 -25.58 -40.80 -2.81
CA VAL A 426 -26.98 -40.89 -2.38
C VAL A 426 -27.57 -39.48 -2.52
N ASN A 427 -28.57 -39.33 -3.40
CA ASN A 427 -29.23 -38.06 -3.69
C ASN A 427 -28.26 -36.91 -3.99
N GLY A 428 -27.20 -37.18 -4.74
CA GLY A 428 -26.20 -36.18 -5.15
C GLY A 428 -25.04 -35.97 -4.16
N TYR A 429 -25.14 -36.47 -2.94
CA TYR A 429 -24.07 -36.42 -1.94
C TYR A 429 -23.18 -37.65 -2.03
N ASP A 430 -21.87 -37.44 -1.93
CA ASP A 430 -20.89 -38.52 -1.79
C ASP A 430 -21.25 -39.37 -0.56
N ALA A 431 -21.23 -40.69 -0.72
CA ALA A 431 -21.60 -41.64 0.33
C ALA A 431 -20.34 -42.35 0.86
N TYR A 432 -20.21 -42.37 2.19
CA TYR A 432 -19.08 -42.98 2.89
C TYR A 432 -19.56 -43.79 4.08
N ALA A 433 -18.72 -44.70 4.57
CA ALA A 433 -18.89 -45.42 5.83
C ALA A 433 -17.73 -45.05 6.78
N PRO A 434 -17.73 -43.83 7.33
CA PRO A 434 -16.60 -43.29 8.07
C PRO A 434 -16.36 -44.02 9.40
N ASN A 435 -15.10 -44.08 9.84
CA ASN A 435 -14.73 -44.56 11.16
C ASN A 435 -14.67 -43.38 12.14
N LEU A 436 -15.56 -43.37 13.13
CA LEU A 436 -15.67 -42.28 14.11
C LEU A 436 -14.42 -42.12 14.97
N ASP A 437 -13.73 -43.23 15.28
CA ASP A 437 -12.54 -43.21 16.14
C ASP A 437 -11.41 -42.39 15.52
N VAL A 438 -11.38 -42.28 14.18
CA VAL A 438 -10.35 -41.52 13.45
C VAL A 438 -10.57 -40.01 13.56
N LEU A 439 -11.83 -39.55 13.62
CA LEU A 439 -12.13 -38.10 13.65
C LEU A 439 -11.56 -37.42 14.90
N TYR A 440 -11.69 -38.08 16.06
CA TYR A 440 -11.22 -37.58 17.35
C TYR A 440 -9.78 -38.02 17.67
N GLN A 441 -9.03 -38.49 16.68
CA GLN A 441 -7.60 -38.70 16.79
C GLN A 441 -6.85 -37.53 16.15
N PRO A 442 -6.00 -36.84 16.92
CA PRO A 442 -5.14 -35.80 16.37
C PRO A 442 -4.21 -36.36 15.28
N LEU A 443 -3.97 -35.58 14.22
CA LEU A 443 -3.00 -35.94 13.19
C LEU A 443 -1.58 -35.79 13.72
N THR A 444 -0.70 -36.64 13.23
CA THR A 444 0.74 -36.37 13.26
C THR A 444 1.14 -35.47 12.08
N ARG A 445 2.23 -34.71 12.23
CA ARG A 445 2.77 -33.90 11.13
C ARG A 445 3.01 -34.71 9.86
N GLY A 446 3.53 -35.94 9.98
CA GLY A 446 3.76 -36.82 8.84
C GLY A 446 2.48 -37.23 8.10
N GLN A 447 1.36 -37.44 8.81
CA GLN A 447 0.06 -37.69 8.18
C GLN A 447 -0.46 -36.44 7.46
N TYR A 448 -0.35 -35.27 8.09
CA TYR A 448 -0.73 -34.00 7.43
C TYR A 448 0.05 -33.76 6.14
N ASP A 449 1.36 -33.99 6.15
CA ASP A 449 2.22 -33.83 4.96
C ASP A 449 1.86 -34.84 3.84
N GLN A 450 1.29 -36.01 4.16
CA GLN A 450 0.79 -36.97 3.15
C GLN A 450 -0.50 -36.51 2.49
N PHE A 451 -1.34 -35.75 3.20
CA PHE A 451 -2.65 -35.30 2.71
C PHE A 451 -2.64 -33.89 2.15
N SER A 452 -1.48 -33.22 2.18
CA SER A 452 -1.30 -31.85 1.72
C SER A 452 -0.26 -31.76 0.62
N GLY A 453 -0.33 -30.69 -0.16
CA GLY A 453 0.66 -30.37 -1.16
C GLY A 453 0.79 -28.86 -1.34
N THR A 454 1.71 -28.44 -2.20
CA THR A 454 1.96 -27.01 -2.45
C THR A 454 1.32 -26.56 -3.75
N ASN A 455 0.33 -25.67 -3.66
CA ASN A 455 -0.18 -24.89 -4.78
C ASN A 455 0.83 -23.79 -5.13
N ARG A 456 1.13 -23.61 -6.42
CA ARG A 456 2.12 -22.65 -6.91
C ARG A 456 1.48 -21.74 -7.97
N ALA A 457 1.52 -20.44 -7.73
CA ALA A 457 1.06 -19.43 -8.68
C ALA A 457 2.21 -18.48 -9.06
N GLU A 458 2.26 -18.07 -10.32
CA GLU A 458 3.36 -17.25 -10.87
C GLU A 458 2.81 -16.04 -11.61
N SER A 459 3.40 -14.87 -11.35
CA SER A 459 3.04 -13.61 -11.98
C SER A 459 4.31 -12.82 -12.30
N ASN A 460 4.31 -12.06 -13.39
CA ASN A 460 5.42 -11.21 -13.81
C ASN A 460 4.91 -9.87 -14.34
N ALA A 461 5.66 -8.81 -14.09
CA ALA A 461 5.48 -7.52 -14.76
C ALA A 461 6.83 -6.96 -15.19
N SER A 462 6.83 -6.23 -16.30
CA SER A 462 8.00 -5.49 -16.75
C SER A 462 7.66 -4.21 -17.48
N ARG A 463 8.54 -3.23 -17.33
CA ARG A 463 8.54 -1.94 -18.02
C ARG A 463 9.90 -1.78 -18.69
N THR A 464 9.94 -1.42 -19.96
CA THR A 464 11.18 -1.14 -20.69
C THR A 464 10.99 0.07 -21.56
N GLY A 465 11.82 1.09 -21.39
CA GLY A 465 11.66 2.34 -22.10
C GLY A 465 12.98 3.05 -22.39
N VAL A 466 12.89 3.98 -23.33
CA VAL A 466 13.94 4.92 -23.71
C VAL A 466 13.42 6.33 -23.44
N THR A 467 14.25 7.14 -22.80
CA THR A 467 13.96 8.55 -22.51
C THR A 467 15.09 9.41 -23.03
N ALA A 468 14.75 10.56 -23.60
CA ALA A 468 15.67 11.65 -23.88
C ALA A 468 15.13 12.93 -23.23
N LEU A 469 15.94 13.54 -22.39
CA LEU A 469 15.70 14.83 -21.74
C LEU A 469 16.73 15.82 -22.26
N VAL A 470 16.28 17.03 -22.58
CA VAL A 470 17.14 18.17 -22.93
C VAL A 470 16.73 19.35 -22.07
N THR A 471 17.68 20.03 -21.46
CA THR A 471 17.44 21.14 -20.53
C THR A 471 18.34 22.33 -20.86
N ASN A 472 17.88 23.54 -20.56
CA ASN A 472 18.67 24.77 -20.63
C ASN A 472 18.14 25.73 -19.56
N THR A 473 18.97 26.10 -18.59
CA THR A 473 18.56 26.99 -17.49
C THR A 473 18.51 28.47 -17.88
N SER A 474 19.05 28.83 -19.04
CA SER A 474 19.13 30.19 -19.57
C SER A 474 18.90 30.22 -21.09
N LEU A 475 17.69 29.86 -21.52
CA LEU A 475 17.32 29.81 -22.93
C LEU A 475 17.39 31.20 -23.59
N PHE A 476 16.87 32.22 -22.89
CA PHE A 476 17.01 33.64 -23.23
C PHE A 476 16.73 34.51 -21.99
N GLY A 477 17.28 35.72 -21.98
CA GLY A 477 17.12 36.65 -20.86
C GLY A 477 15.83 37.49 -20.94
N LEU A 478 15.20 37.71 -19.79
CA LEU A 478 14.21 38.75 -19.53
C LEU A 478 14.78 39.76 -18.51
N PRO A 479 14.20 40.98 -18.38
CA PRO A 479 14.68 41.96 -17.39
C PRO A 479 14.74 41.44 -15.94
N ALA A 480 13.90 40.45 -15.60
CA ALA A 480 13.80 39.86 -14.27
C ALA A 480 14.62 38.55 -14.08
N GLY A 481 15.38 38.13 -15.10
CA GLY A 481 16.18 36.90 -15.08
C GLY A 481 16.00 36.04 -16.33
N ASP A 482 16.71 34.92 -16.37
CA ASP A 482 16.70 34.03 -17.54
C ASP A 482 15.51 33.07 -17.55
N VAL A 483 15.01 32.78 -18.75
CA VAL A 483 13.97 31.78 -18.98
C VAL A 483 14.60 30.40 -19.07
N GLY A 484 14.22 29.49 -18.18
CA GLY A 484 14.60 28.09 -18.24
C GLY A 484 13.68 27.28 -19.16
N PHE A 485 14.21 26.23 -19.79
CA PHE A 485 13.50 25.32 -20.68
C PHE A 485 13.91 23.87 -20.45
N ALA A 486 12.95 22.97 -20.56
CA ALA A 486 13.20 21.53 -20.66
C ALA A 486 12.27 20.88 -21.68
N MET A 487 12.74 19.82 -22.32
CA MET A 487 11.99 18.99 -23.25
C MET A 487 12.28 17.52 -22.98
N ILE A 488 11.23 16.70 -22.98
CA ILE A 488 11.34 15.26 -22.76
C ILE A 488 10.65 14.47 -23.87
N LEU A 489 11.31 13.42 -24.35
CA LEU A 489 10.78 12.42 -25.27
C LEU A 489 10.87 11.05 -24.61
N GLN A 490 9.78 10.29 -24.66
CA GLN A 490 9.72 8.95 -24.05
C GLN A 490 9.03 7.94 -24.95
N GLY A 491 9.58 6.72 -24.99
CA GLY A 491 8.95 5.55 -25.59
C GLY A 491 9.08 4.37 -24.63
N THR A 492 7.97 3.77 -24.21
CA THR A 492 7.96 2.69 -23.22
C THR A 492 7.02 1.56 -23.61
N ARG A 493 7.41 0.33 -23.27
CA ARG A 493 6.59 -0.88 -23.35
C ARG A 493 6.41 -1.47 -21.97
N GLU A 494 5.17 -1.78 -21.62
CA GLU A 494 4.76 -2.45 -20.40
C GLU A 494 4.14 -3.80 -20.74
N LYS A 495 4.50 -4.82 -19.96
CA LYS A 495 3.92 -6.16 -20.01
C LYS A 495 3.56 -6.60 -18.61
N PHE A 496 2.45 -7.30 -18.48
CA PHE A 496 2.10 -7.97 -17.24
C PHE A 496 1.42 -9.31 -17.51
N PHE A 497 1.61 -10.23 -16.59
CA PHE A 497 0.97 -11.52 -16.52
C PHE A 497 0.69 -11.81 -15.05
N ASN A 498 -0.55 -12.16 -14.73
CA ASN A 498 -0.98 -12.53 -13.40
C ASN A 498 -1.73 -13.87 -13.44
N GLN A 499 -1.36 -14.75 -12.52
CA GLN A 499 -2.08 -16.00 -12.25
C GLN A 499 -2.22 -16.15 -10.74
N SER A 500 -3.45 -16.19 -10.21
CA SER A 500 -3.68 -16.20 -8.75
C SER A 500 -3.64 -17.59 -8.10
N ALA A 501 -3.71 -18.67 -8.89
CA ALA A 501 -3.55 -20.06 -8.44
C ALA A 501 -2.99 -20.93 -9.58
N ASP A 502 -2.39 -22.09 -9.26
CA ASP A 502 -1.96 -23.08 -10.26
C ASP A 502 -3.12 -23.41 -11.23
N PRO A 503 -2.88 -23.51 -12.55
CA PRO A 503 -3.93 -23.86 -13.51
C PRO A 503 -4.68 -25.17 -13.22
N ASN A 504 -4.03 -26.10 -12.51
CA ASN A 504 -4.61 -27.39 -12.11
C ASN A 504 -5.14 -27.38 -10.67
N SER A 505 -5.20 -26.21 -10.01
CA SER A 505 -5.57 -26.09 -8.59
C SER A 505 -6.89 -26.78 -8.26
N ALA A 506 -7.91 -26.62 -9.12
CA ALA A 506 -9.23 -27.21 -8.92
C ALA A 506 -9.26 -28.74 -8.95
N VAL A 507 -8.24 -29.38 -9.55
CA VAL A 507 -8.12 -30.84 -9.64
C VAL A 507 -7.15 -31.39 -8.60
N LEU A 508 -6.12 -30.63 -8.24
CA LEU A 508 -5.06 -31.07 -7.33
C LEU A 508 -5.32 -30.70 -5.87
N PHE A 509 -5.96 -29.56 -5.61
CA PHE A 509 -6.11 -28.99 -4.27
C PHE A 509 -7.58 -28.75 -3.93
N ARG A 510 -7.97 -29.15 -2.72
CA ARG A 510 -9.34 -29.05 -2.22
C ARG A 510 -9.76 -27.60 -2.03
N GLY A 511 -11.01 -27.29 -2.36
CA GLY A 511 -11.61 -25.97 -2.07
C GLY A 511 -11.04 -24.82 -2.91
N GLN A 512 -10.14 -25.11 -3.85
CA GLN A 512 -9.57 -24.15 -4.77
C GLN A 512 -10.39 -24.11 -6.06
N THR A 513 -10.74 -22.91 -6.53
CA THR A 513 -11.29 -22.70 -7.87
C THR A 513 -10.16 -22.48 -8.88
N ALA A 514 -10.48 -22.56 -10.18
CA ALA A 514 -9.54 -22.12 -11.22
C ALA A 514 -9.19 -20.65 -10.96
N GLY A 515 -7.90 -20.37 -10.75
CA GLY A 515 -7.44 -19.04 -10.37
C GLY A 515 -7.82 -17.96 -11.40
N THR A 516 -8.02 -16.74 -10.92
CA THR A 516 -8.10 -15.55 -11.79
C THR A 516 -6.80 -15.38 -12.59
N SER A 517 -6.92 -14.97 -13.85
CA SER A 517 -5.78 -14.72 -14.72
C SER A 517 -5.98 -13.45 -15.54
N ALA A 518 -4.89 -12.73 -15.77
CA ALA A 518 -4.89 -11.49 -16.55
C ALA A 518 -3.55 -11.35 -17.26
N GLU A 519 -3.56 -10.96 -18.54
CA GLU A 519 -2.35 -10.79 -19.34
C GLU A 519 -2.54 -9.70 -20.37
N GLY A 520 -1.58 -8.80 -20.49
CA GLY A 520 -1.64 -7.76 -21.50
C GLY A 520 -0.34 -6.98 -21.67
N GLN A 521 -0.30 -6.23 -22.75
CA GLN A 521 0.80 -5.34 -23.09
C GLN A 521 0.28 -3.96 -23.52
N ARG A 522 1.01 -2.91 -23.12
CA ARG A 522 0.75 -1.52 -23.50
C ARG A 522 2.03 -0.84 -23.97
N ASP A 523 1.92 -0.08 -25.05
CA ASP A 523 2.98 0.83 -25.51
C ASP A 523 2.59 2.26 -25.19
N LEU A 524 3.55 3.08 -24.77
CA LEU A 524 3.36 4.48 -24.41
C LEU A 524 4.42 5.33 -25.11
N TYR A 525 4.01 6.42 -25.71
CA TYR A 525 4.87 7.43 -26.32
C TYR A 525 4.49 8.80 -25.80
N ALA A 526 5.48 9.63 -25.49
CA ALA A 526 5.22 10.95 -24.97
C ALA A 526 6.23 12.00 -25.42
N ILE A 527 5.73 13.23 -25.51
CA ILE A 527 6.49 14.45 -25.70
C ILE A 527 6.01 15.48 -24.69
N GLY A 528 6.93 16.08 -23.95
CA GLY A 528 6.62 17.12 -22.97
C GLY A 528 7.64 18.24 -23.01
N ALA A 529 7.22 19.41 -22.55
CA ALA A 529 8.07 20.57 -22.39
C ALA A 529 7.68 21.38 -21.14
N GLU A 530 8.67 22.06 -20.58
CA GLU A 530 8.54 22.92 -19.40
C GLU A 530 9.29 24.24 -19.64
N LEU A 531 8.74 25.32 -19.11
CA LEU A 531 9.33 26.66 -19.09
C LEU A 531 9.28 27.22 -17.67
N GLN A 532 10.39 27.77 -17.21
CA GLN A 532 10.44 28.59 -16.00
C GLN A 532 10.65 30.05 -16.43
N VAL A 533 9.69 30.92 -16.13
CA VAL A 533 9.67 32.30 -16.60
C VAL A 533 9.72 33.26 -15.41
N PRO A 534 10.83 33.98 -15.18
CA PRO A 534 10.87 35.07 -14.23
C PRO A 534 10.15 36.29 -14.84
N ILE A 535 8.95 36.59 -14.36
CA ILE A 535 8.14 37.71 -14.88
C ILE A 535 8.60 39.02 -14.23
N PHE A 536 8.82 38.98 -12.91
CA PHE A 536 9.42 40.04 -12.08
C PHE A 536 10.37 39.40 -11.07
N ASP A 537 11.27 40.18 -10.46
CA ASP A 537 12.22 39.68 -9.44
C ASP A 537 11.52 38.97 -8.26
N THR A 538 10.27 39.35 -8.00
CA THR A 538 9.42 38.79 -6.95
C THR A 538 8.38 37.81 -7.47
N PHE A 539 8.23 37.61 -8.79
CA PHE A 539 7.14 36.82 -9.36
C PHE A 539 7.60 35.96 -10.54
N SER A 540 7.47 34.65 -10.41
CA SER A 540 7.78 33.69 -11.48
C SER A 540 6.61 32.77 -11.80
N ALA A 541 6.61 32.29 -13.04
CA ALA A 541 5.66 31.30 -13.52
C ALA A 541 6.39 30.05 -14.01
N ASN A 542 5.80 28.89 -13.70
CA ASN A 542 6.21 27.59 -14.21
C ASN A 542 5.11 27.07 -15.13
N LEU A 543 5.45 26.81 -16.39
CA LEU A 543 4.51 26.34 -17.41
C LEU A 543 4.99 24.99 -17.91
N SER A 544 4.15 23.96 -17.86
CA SER A 544 4.46 22.68 -18.50
C SER A 544 3.28 22.16 -19.30
N GLY A 545 3.61 21.42 -20.37
CA GLY A 545 2.66 20.78 -21.25
C GLY A 545 3.21 19.47 -21.77
N ARG A 546 2.36 18.45 -21.88
CA ARG A 546 2.75 17.12 -22.32
C ARG A 546 1.63 16.44 -23.08
N TYR A 547 2.00 15.68 -24.10
CA TYR A 547 1.10 14.80 -24.83
C TYR A 547 1.60 13.36 -24.69
N ASP A 548 0.74 12.50 -24.15
CA ASP A 548 0.98 11.07 -24.01
C ASP A 548 0.01 10.30 -24.92
N LYS A 549 0.52 9.30 -25.63
CA LYS A 549 -0.26 8.38 -26.45
C LYS A 549 0.04 6.95 -26.03
N TYR A 550 -0.98 6.14 -25.82
CA TYR A 550 -0.82 4.72 -25.54
C TYR A 550 -1.60 3.84 -26.51
N SER A 551 -1.10 2.63 -26.76
CA SER A 551 -1.76 1.61 -27.56
C SER A 551 -1.79 0.27 -26.84
N LEU A 552 -2.92 -0.42 -26.94
CA LEU A 552 -3.21 -1.65 -26.23
C LEU A 552 -3.04 -2.87 -27.15
N GLN A 553 -2.47 -3.96 -26.63
CA GLN A 553 -2.45 -5.25 -27.32
C GLN A 553 -3.88 -5.72 -27.61
N GLY A 554 -4.15 -6.12 -28.85
CA GLY A 554 -5.50 -6.51 -29.30
C GLY A 554 -6.36 -5.34 -29.79
N GLY A 555 -5.80 -4.14 -29.99
CA GLY A 555 -6.49 -2.97 -30.55
C GLY A 555 -7.01 -2.00 -29.48
N GLY A 556 -7.23 -0.73 -29.85
CA GLY A 556 -7.57 0.34 -28.90
C GLY A 556 -6.34 1.13 -28.42
N GLY A 557 -6.57 2.01 -27.44
CA GLY A 557 -5.61 3.01 -27.00
C GLY A 557 -6.14 4.44 -27.19
N ASN A 558 -5.49 5.41 -26.55
CA ASN A 558 -5.89 6.81 -26.64
C ASN A 558 -4.70 7.76 -26.52
N GLY A 559 -4.94 9.06 -26.72
CA GLY A 559 -3.97 10.11 -26.45
C GLY A 559 -4.56 11.24 -25.61
N LYS A 560 -3.74 11.80 -24.71
CA LYS A 560 -4.15 12.88 -23.80
C LYS A 560 -3.08 13.96 -23.70
N ALA A 561 -3.54 15.20 -23.78
CA ALA A 561 -2.74 16.37 -23.46
C ALA A 561 -2.98 16.76 -22.00
N THR A 562 -1.91 17.06 -21.28
CA THR A 562 -1.93 17.61 -19.93
C THR A 562 -1.09 18.86 -19.86
N TRP A 563 -1.43 19.75 -18.95
CA TRP A 563 -0.75 21.02 -18.76
C TRP A 563 -0.83 21.46 -17.31
N LYS A 564 0.12 22.31 -16.91
CA LYS A 564 0.21 22.90 -15.58
C LYS A 564 0.66 24.35 -15.68
N LEU A 565 0.03 25.17 -14.83
CA LEU A 565 0.43 26.53 -14.52
C LEU A 565 0.78 26.58 -13.02
N GLY A 566 2.03 26.90 -12.70
CA GLY A 566 2.50 27.19 -11.35
C GLY A 566 2.88 28.66 -11.24
N LEU A 567 2.55 29.30 -10.11
CA LEU A 567 2.88 30.68 -9.80
C LEU A 567 3.59 30.75 -8.46
N GLU A 568 4.63 31.57 -8.41
CA GLU A 568 5.48 31.79 -7.24
C GLU A 568 5.62 33.30 -7.03
N TYR A 569 5.23 33.79 -5.86
CA TYR A 569 5.32 35.20 -5.51
C TYR A 569 6.03 35.40 -4.18
N ARG A 570 7.17 36.10 -4.22
CA ARG A 570 8.01 36.43 -3.06
C ARG A 570 7.90 37.92 -2.75
N PRO A 571 6.88 38.37 -2.01
CA PRO A 571 6.78 39.78 -1.61
C PRO A 571 7.99 40.24 -0.78
N ILE A 572 8.61 39.30 -0.06
CA ILE A 572 9.90 39.42 0.63
C ILE A 572 10.62 38.07 0.51
N ASP A 573 11.95 38.05 0.60
CA ASP A 573 12.74 36.83 0.39
C ASP A 573 12.34 35.66 1.29
N SER A 574 11.98 35.96 2.55
CA SER A 574 11.56 34.97 3.54
C SER A 574 10.18 34.36 3.30
N LEU A 575 9.31 34.98 2.49
CA LEU A 575 7.91 34.54 2.31
C LEU A 575 7.64 34.20 0.85
N LEU A 576 7.29 32.95 0.57
CA LEU A 576 6.76 32.50 -0.72
C LEU A 576 5.26 32.32 -0.61
N LEU A 577 4.50 33.01 -1.45
CA LEU A 577 3.14 32.61 -1.80
C LEU A 577 3.22 31.74 -3.06
N ARG A 578 2.56 30.59 -3.04
CA ARG A 578 2.59 29.63 -4.15
C ARG A 578 1.19 29.17 -4.53
N GLY A 579 1.02 28.81 -5.79
CA GLY A 579 -0.16 28.11 -6.25
C GLY A 579 0.05 27.41 -7.58
N SER A 580 -0.73 26.36 -7.81
CA SER A 580 -0.68 25.62 -9.07
C SER A 580 -2.05 25.14 -9.49
N TYR A 581 -2.33 25.17 -10.79
CA TYR A 581 -3.46 24.50 -11.41
C TYR A 581 -2.93 23.55 -12.50
N ALA A 582 -3.35 22.29 -12.46
CA ALA A 582 -2.87 21.27 -13.40
C ALA A 582 -3.98 20.30 -13.81
N THR A 583 -3.92 19.86 -15.07
CA THR A 583 -4.67 18.72 -15.57
C THR A 583 -3.83 17.45 -15.46
N ALA A 584 -4.47 16.34 -15.13
CA ALA A 584 -3.85 15.04 -15.04
C ALA A 584 -4.72 13.97 -15.70
N PHE A 585 -4.09 12.86 -16.07
CA PHE A 585 -4.82 11.71 -16.59
C PHE A 585 -4.14 10.40 -16.17
N ARG A 586 -4.93 9.34 -16.19
CA ARG A 586 -4.47 7.97 -16.05
C ARG A 586 -5.18 7.13 -17.11
N SER A 587 -4.41 6.48 -17.97
CA SER A 587 -4.90 5.42 -18.86
C SER A 587 -5.48 4.27 -18.03
N PRO A 588 -6.53 3.56 -18.48
CA PRO A 588 -7.14 2.48 -17.72
C PRO A 588 -6.13 1.43 -17.23
N ASP A 589 -6.40 0.87 -16.06
CA ASP A 589 -5.53 -0.15 -15.45
C ASP A 589 -5.52 -1.43 -16.29
N MET A 590 -4.35 -2.07 -16.38
CA MET A 590 -4.20 -3.27 -17.19
C MET A 590 -5.00 -4.46 -16.62
N PHE A 591 -5.22 -4.53 -15.31
CA PHE A 591 -6.11 -5.53 -14.71
C PHE A 591 -7.57 -5.31 -15.12
N TYR A 592 -8.04 -4.06 -15.12
CA TYR A 592 -9.39 -3.73 -15.58
C TYR A 592 -9.60 -4.03 -17.07
N LEU A 593 -8.57 -3.89 -17.89
CA LEU A 593 -8.66 -4.13 -19.33
C LEU A 593 -8.60 -5.62 -19.71
N TYR A 594 -7.75 -6.41 -19.02
CA TYR A 594 -7.31 -7.73 -19.51
C TYR A 594 -7.64 -8.92 -18.59
N SER A 595 -8.33 -8.70 -17.48
CA SER A 595 -8.78 -9.81 -16.63
C SER A 595 -9.71 -10.75 -17.42
N ARG A 596 -9.42 -12.05 -17.40
CA ARG A 596 -10.30 -13.06 -17.98
C ARG A 596 -11.54 -13.27 -17.11
N GLU A 597 -12.60 -13.81 -17.69
CA GLU A 597 -13.79 -14.16 -16.91
C GLU A 597 -13.41 -15.10 -15.77
N SER A 598 -13.79 -14.72 -14.56
CA SER A 598 -13.68 -15.52 -13.35
C SER A 598 -15.01 -15.51 -12.63
N SER A 599 -15.33 -16.60 -11.93
CA SER A 599 -16.60 -16.69 -11.23
C SER A 599 -16.45 -17.34 -9.87
N GLY A 600 -17.35 -16.95 -8.97
CA GLY A 600 -17.47 -17.47 -7.61
C GLY A 600 -18.89 -17.28 -7.12
N TYR A 601 -19.23 -17.90 -6.00
CA TYR A 601 -20.55 -17.73 -5.39
C TYR A 601 -20.49 -16.65 -4.31
N THR A 602 -21.45 -15.74 -4.31
CA THR A 602 -21.64 -14.71 -3.29
C THR A 602 -23.01 -14.86 -2.66
N THR A 603 -23.14 -14.54 -1.38
CA THR A 603 -24.44 -14.51 -0.71
C THR A 603 -24.99 -13.09 -0.76
N ASN A 604 -26.15 -12.88 -1.37
CA ASN A 604 -26.72 -11.56 -1.61
C ASN A 604 -28.23 -11.54 -1.40
N VAL A 605 -28.78 -10.34 -1.18
CA VAL A 605 -30.22 -10.09 -1.14
C VAL A 605 -30.74 -9.92 -2.57
N ASP A 606 -31.85 -10.59 -2.93
CA ASP A 606 -32.60 -10.26 -4.14
C ASP A 606 -33.46 -9.02 -3.90
N THR A 607 -32.84 -7.83 -4.01
CA THR A 607 -33.47 -6.55 -3.69
C THR A 607 -34.78 -6.32 -4.46
N PHE A 608 -34.88 -6.80 -5.71
CA PHE A 608 -36.10 -6.63 -6.51
C PHE A 608 -37.27 -7.45 -5.97
N LEU A 609 -37.06 -8.75 -5.70
CA LEU A 609 -38.13 -9.60 -5.15
C LEU A 609 -38.50 -9.19 -3.73
N CYS A 610 -37.52 -8.80 -2.90
CA CYS A 610 -37.79 -8.31 -1.55
C CYS A 610 -38.60 -7.01 -1.56
N ARG A 611 -38.22 -6.02 -2.37
CA ARG A 611 -39.01 -4.78 -2.50
C ARG A 611 -40.39 -5.01 -3.12
N GLN A 612 -40.50 -5.92 -4.08
CA GLN A 612 -41.80 -6.29 -4.65
C GLN A 612 -42.72 -6.94 -3.60
N ALA A 613 -42.15 -7.66 -2.63
CA ALA A 613 -42.86 -8.24 -1.49
C ALA A 613 -43.10 -7.24 -0.34
N GLY A 614 -42.68 -5.98 -0.48
CA GLY A 614 -42.92 -4.91 0.50
C GLY A 614 -41.84 -4.73 1.57
N PHE A 615 -40.70 -5.42 1.45
CA PHE A 615 -39.56 -5.21 2.34
C PHE A 615 -38.73 -3.98 1.90
N THR A 616 -38.03 -3.37 2.85
CA THR A 616 -37.11 -2.25 2.68
C THR A 616 -35.72 -2.63 3.19
N SER A 617 -34.72 -1.79 2.92
CA SER A 617 -33.37 -1.92 3.43
C SER A 617 -33.29 -2.03 4.96
N GLU A 618 -34.31 -1.55 5.68
CA GLU A 618 -34.41 -1.66 7.14
C GLU A 618 -34.80 -3.07 7.61
N ASN A 619 -35.43 -3.89 6.77
CA ASN A 619 -35.93 -5.21 7.16
C ASN A 619 -35.70 -6.30 6.09
N PHE A 620 -34.71 -6.12 5.21
CA PHE A 620 -34.39 -7.14 4.21
C PHE A 620 -34.02 -8.48 4.83
N ASP A 621 -33.48 -8.53 6.05
CA ASP A 621 -33.18 -9.79 6.74
C ASP A 621 -34.42 -10.67 6.95
N GLU A 622 -35.62 -10.09 7.00
CA GLU A 622 -36.90 -10.80 7.11
C GLU A 622 -37.44 -11.32 5.77
N CYS A 623 -36.85 -10.86 4.66
CA CYS A 623 -37.23 -11.30 3.33
C CYS A 623 -36.75 -12.74 3.07
N PRO A 624 -37.59 -13.65 2.54
CA PRO A 624 -37.15 -15.00 2.19
C PRO A 624 -36.00 -15.08 1.16
N GLN A 625 -35.73 -13.98 0.44
CA GLN A 625 -34.67 -13.88 -0.56
C GLN A 625 -33.46 -13.05 -0.06
N SER A 626 -33.28 -12.92 1.26
CA SER A 626 -32.24 -12.09 1.88
C SER A 626 -30.83 -12.71 1.84
N SER A 627 -30.72 -14.01 1.60
CA SER A 627 -29.46 -14.73 1.70
C SER A 627 -29.33 -15.79 0.60
N LEU A 628 -29.39 -15.37 -0.66
CA LEU A 628 -29.24 -16.25 -1.83
C LEU A 628 -27.78 -16.43 -2.23
N SER A 629 -27.37 -17.68 -2.46
CA SER A 629 -26.09 -17.99 -3.10
C SER A 629 -26.20 -17.76 -4.61
N VAL A 630 -25.68 -16.64 -5.09
CA VAL A 630 -25.70 -16.23 -6.49
C VAL A 630 -24.34 -16.48 -7.13
N LEU A 631 -24.32 -16.95 -8.39
CA LEU A 631 -23.09 -17.02 -9.16
C LEU A 631 -22.69 -15.61 -9.59
N SER A 632 -21.63 -15.05 -8.99
CA SER A 632 -21.02 -13.80 -9.43
C SER A 632 -19.91 -14.09 -10.43
N SER A 633 -19.95 -13.43 -11.59
CA SER A 633 -18.90 -13.51 -12.60
C SER A 633 -18.33 -12.12 -12.87
N SER A 634 -17.02 -12.04 -13.04
CA SER A 634 -16.31 -10.80 -13.34
C SER A 634 -15.34 -10.97 -14.50
N THR A 635 -15.27 -9.97 -15.39
CA THR A 635 -14.36 -9.94 -16.53
C THR A 635 -13.81 -8.53 -16.74
N GLY A 636 -12.68 -8.42 -17.44
CA GLY A 636 -12.15 -7.13 -17.88
C GLY A 636 -13.04 -6.45 -18.93
N ASN A 637 -12.91 -5.13 -19.04
CA ASN A 637 -13.62 -4.28 -19.99
C ASN A 637 -12.63 -3.45 -20.81
N ARG A 638 -12.64 -3.62 -22.14
CA ARG A 638 -11.71 -2.93 -23.05
C ARG A 638 -12.22 -1.58 -23.56
N ASP A 639 -13.46 -1.22 -23.24
CA ASP A 639 -14.12 0.01 -23.68
C ASP A 639 -14.03 1.15 -22.65
N LEU A 640 -13.12 1.02 -21.68
CA LEU A 640 -12.90 2.03 -20.64
C LEU A 640 -12.31 3.32 -21.21
N LYS A 641 -12.86 4.44 -20.75
CA LYS A 641 -12.31 5.78 -20.99
C LYS A 641 -11.14 6.04 -20.05
N ASP A 642 -10.29 6.98 -20.44
CA ASP A 642 -9.24 7.50 -19.57
C ASP A 642 -9.84 8.17 -18.34
N ILE A 643 -9.19 7.96 -17.20
CA ILE A 643 -9.47 8.68 -15.98
C ILE A 643 -8.81 10.07 -16.12
N THR A 644 -9.56 11.14 -15.87
CA THR A 644 -9.07 12.52 -15.96
C THR A 644 -9.16 13.19 -14.61
N ALA A 645 -8.25 14.11 -14.32
CA ALA A 645 -8.29 14.86 -13.09
C ALA A 645 -7.87 16.32 -13.27
N GLU A 646 -8.45 17.17 -12.43
CA GLU A 646 -8.09 18.57 -12.27
C GLU A 646 -7.59 18.77 -10.84
N THR A 647 -6.42 19.40 -10.71
CA THR A 647 -5.81 19.66 -9.40
C THR A 647 -5.54 21.13 -9.22
N PHE A 648 -5.79 21.62 -8.00
CA PHE A 648 -5.54 22.99 -7.59
C PHE A 648 -4.87 23.00 -6.23
N THR A 649 -3.78 23.75 -6.12
CA THR A 649 -3.07 24.00 -4.86
C THR A 649 -2.82 25.48 -4.67
N TYR A 650 -2.88 25.95 -3.43
CA TYR A 650 -2.38 27.27 -3.05
C TYR A 650 -1.94 27.24 -1.60
N GLY A 651 -0.93 28.04 -1.28
CA GLY A 651 -0.34 28.03 0.05
C GLY A 651 0.78 29.04 0.20
N PHE A 652 1.50 28.92 1.30
CA PHE A 652 2.68 29.73 1.54
C PHE A 652 3.78 28.92 2.24
N VAL A 653 5.00 29.41 2.08
CA VAL A 653 6.19 28.99 2.85
C VAL A 653 6.81 30.23 3.45
N TRP A 654 7.08 30.21 4.76
CA TRP A 654 7.68 31.33 5.47
C TRP A 654 8.90 30.86 6.26
N SER A 655 10.08 31.34 5.86
CA SER A 655 11.36 31.10 6.51
C SER A 655 11.72 32.32 7.37
N ALA A 656 11.30 32.31 8.63
CA ALA A 656 11.53 33.37 9.61
C ALA A 656 12.79 33.13 10.47
N LEU A 657 13.17 34.15 11.26
CA LEU A 657 14.27 34.07 12.23
C LEU A 657 15.59 33.59 11.60
N ASP A 658 16.02 34.23 10.51
CA ASP A 658 17.22 33.84 9.75
C ASP A 658 17.22 32.37 9.30
N ASN A 659 16.06 31.90 8.81
CA ASN A 659 15.78 30.52 8.39
C ASN A 659 15.77 29.47 9.52
N ALA A 660 15.81 29.91 10.78
CA ALA A 660 15.68 29.01 11.92
C ALA A 660 14.27 28.43 12.04
N LEU A 661 13.23 29.19 11.65
CA LEU A 661 11.83 28.76 11.65
C LEU A 661 11.31 28.68 10.21
N ASN A 662 10.91 27.50 9.76
CA ASN A 662 10.23 27.29 8.49
C ASN A 662 8.79 26.85 8.76
N LEU A 663 7.83 27.52 8.12
CA LEU A 663 6.41 27.22 8.22
C LEU A 663 5.85 27.04 6.82
N SER A 664 5.05 26.01 6.58
CA SER A 664 4.28 25.86 5.35
C SER A 664 2.84 25.50 5.65
N VAL A 665 1.93 26.05 4.84
CA VAL A 665 0.50 25.71 4.86
C VAL A 665 0.00 25.70 3.43
N ASP A 666 -0.57 24.59 3.00
CA ASP A 666 -1.09 24.43 1.65
C ASP A 666 -2.49 23.81 1.67
N TYR A 667 -3.38 24.36 0.85
CA TYR A 667 -4.65 23.76 0.51
C TYR A 667 -4.51 22.95 -0.78
N ASN A 668 -5.08 21.75 -0.81
CA ASN A 668 -5.12 20.89 -1.99
C ASN A 668 -6.57 20.57 -2.38
N SER A 669 -6.82 20.48 -3.69
CA SER A 669 -8.08 20.00 -4.27
C SER A 669 -7.77 19.12 -5.48
N VAL A 670 -8.28 17.89 -5.47
CA VAL A 670 -8.17 16.92 -6.57
C VAL A 670 -9.60 16.54 -6.97
N LYS A 671 -9.95 16.74 -8.24
CA LYS A 671 -11.23 16.34 -8.81
C LYS A 671 -10.96 15.32 -9.90
N ILE A 672 -11.46 14.11 -9.73
CA ILE A 672 -11.29 12.98 -10.64
C ILE A 672 -12.63 12.72 -11.35
N GLU A 673 -12.58 12.46 -12.65
CA GLU A 673 -13.72 12.12 -13.49
C GLU A 673 -13.39 10.86 -14.29
N ASN A 674 -14.43 10.07 -14.62
CA ASN A 674 -14.30 8.77 -15.28
C ASN A 674 -13.46 7.76 -14.49
N GLU A 675 -13.41 7.85 -13.15
CA GLU A 675 -12.75 6.86 -12.29
C GLU A 675 -13.25 5.45 -12.62
N VAL A 676 -12.36 4.46 -12.67
CA VAL A 676 -12.78 3.09 -13.00
C VAL A 676 -13.04 2.31 -11.73
N SER A 677 -14.26 1.76 -11.61
CA SER A 677 -14.66 0.91 -10.48
C SER A 677 -15.46 -0.29 -10.97
N ILE A 678 -15.53 -1.33 -10.14
CA ILE A 678 -16.38 -2.50 -10.35
C ILE A 678 -17.54 -2.40 -9.37
N LEU A 679 -18.77 -2.41 -9.90
CA LEU A 679 -19.95 -2.45 -9.05
C LEU A 679 -20.05 -3.80 -8.35
N GLY A 680 -20.22 -3.78 -7.02
CA GLY A 680 -20.49 -4.97 -6.23
C GLY A 680 -21.84 -5.60 -6.57
N THR A 681 -21.98 -6.90 -6.30
CA THR A 681 -23.22 -7.65 -6.60
C THR A 681 -24.45 -6.99 -5.97
N ASP A 682 -24.39 -6.57 -4.70
CA ASP A 682 -25.53 -5.91 -4.03
C ASP A 682 -25.89 -4.56 -4.67
N SER A 683 -24.90 -3.77 -5.10
CA SER A 683 -25.13 -2.50 -5.80
C SER A 683 -25.79 -2.71 -7.17
N ILE A 684 -25.41 -3.77 -7.88
CA ILE A 684 -26.04 -4.16 -9.15
C ILE A 684 -27.48 -4.58 -8.90
N LEU A 685 -27.74 -5.46 -7.91
CA LEU A 685 -29.09 -5.93 -7.59
C LEU A 685 -30.01 -4.81 -7.08
N THR A 686 -29.48 -3.87 -6.31
CA THR A 686 -30.21 -2.68 -5.86
C THR A 686 -30.56 -1.77 -7.03
N SER A 687 -29.59 -1.47 -7.90
CA SER A 687 -29.84 -0.69 -9.12
C SER A 687 -30.85 -1.39 -10.04
N GLU A 688 -30.78 -2.71 -10.14
CA GLU A 688 -31.70 -3.51 -10.95
C GLU A 688 -33.13 -3.43 -10.40
N ALA A 689 -33.31 -3.52 -9.07
CA ALA A 689 -34.59 -3.31 -8.42
C ALA A 689 -35.15 -1.92 -8.72
N ASN A 690 -34.34 -0.86 -8.60
CA ASN A 690 -34.74 0.51 -8.93
C ASN A 690 -35.23 0.62 -10.38
N CYS A 691 -34.49 0.05 -11.33
CA CYS A 691 -34.83 0.08 -12.75
C CYS A 691 -36.11 -0.70 -13.09
N ARG A 692 -36.36 -1.84 -12.43
CA ARG A 692 -37.58 -2.63 -12.66
C ARG A 692 -38.81 -2.05 -11.99
N LEU A 693 -38.65 -1.48 -10.79
CA LEU A 693 -39.74 -0.84 -10.04
C LEU A 693 -40.02 0.59 -10.52
N GLY A 694 -39.09 1.18 -11.27
CA GLY A 694 -39.18 2.53 -11.80
C GLY A 694 -38.91 3.64 -10.77
N THR A 695 -38.46 3.29 -9.55
CA THR A 695 -38.24 4.26 -8.47
C THR A 695 -37.21 3.76 -7.43
N SER A 696 -36.48 4.69 -6.82
CA SER A 696 -35.62 4.42 -5.67
C SER A 696 -36.45 3.93 -4.47
N GLU A 697 -35.80 3.31 -3.50
CA GLU A 697 -36.49 2.77 -2.31
C GLU A 697 -37.25 3.84 -1.52
N ASN A 698 -36.66 5.02 -1.36
CA ASN A 698 -37.29 6.18 -0.72
C ASN A 698 -38.29 6.93 -1.61
N GLY A 699 -38.44 6.55 -2.88
CA GLY A 699 -39.36 7.20 -3.83
C GLY A 699 -38.88 8.53 -4.42
N ASP A 700 -37.70 9.02 -4.04
CA ASP A 700 -37.21 10.35 -4.42
C ASP A 700 -36.72 10.44 -5.88
N VAL A 701 -36.32 9.30 -6.48
CA VAL A 701 -35.75 9.24 -7.83
C VAL A 701 -36.56 8.27 -8.70
N ASN A 702 -36.96 8.70 -9.88
CA ASN A 702 -37.62 7.86 -10.87
C ASN A 702 -36.62 7.31 -11.89
N PHE A 703 -36.78 6.04 -12.25
CA PHE A 703 -35.92 5.34 -13.20
C PHE A 703 -36.70 4.94 -14.44
N ASP A 704 -36.30 5.43 -15.62
CA ASP A 704 -36.78 4.92 -16.90
C ASP A 704 -36.06 3.60 -17.22
N ILE A 705 -36.83 2.51 -17.32
CA ILE A 705 -36.32 1.17 -17.64
C ILE A 705 -35.57 1.12 -18.99
N ASN A 706 -35.86 2.04 -19.91
CA ASN A 706 -35.20 2.12 -21.21
C ASN A 706 -33.94 3.00 -21.21
N SER A 707 -33.65 3.67 -20.10
CA SER A 707 -32.43 4.47 -19.95
C SER A 707 -31.19 3.62 -20.23
N PRO A 708 -30.10 4.21 -20.75
CA PRO A 708 -28.84 3.49 -20.95
C PRO A 708 -28.35 2.78 -19.67
N THR A 709 -28.45 3.44 -18.52
CA THR A 709 -28.14 2.88 -17.20
C THR A 709 -28.95 1.63 -16.90
N CYS A 710 -30.28 1.69 -17.02
CA CYS A 710 -31.12 0.54 -16.73
C CYS A 710 -30.91 -0.61 -17.70
N ARG A 711 -30.70 -0.34 -19.00
CA ARG A 711 -30.37 -1.40 -19.96
C ARG A 711 -29.04 -2.08 -19.63
N GLN A 712 -28.05 -1.31 -19.19
CA GLN A 712 -26.76 -1.85 -18.76
C GLN A 712 -26.91 -2.72 -17.51
N ILE A 713 -27.53 -2.20 -16.44
CA ILE A 713 -27.71 -2.92 -15.18
C ILE A 713 -28.55 -4.19 -15.38
N LEU A 714 -29.62 -4.12 -16.16
CA LEU A 714 -30.47 -5.29 -16.45
C LEU A 714 -29.72 -6.36 -17.25
N ALA A 715 -28.77 -5.98 -18.12
CA ALA A 715 -27.92 -6.94 -18.83
C ALA A 715 -26.89 -7.62 -17.90
N GLN A 716 -26.60 -7.01 -16.74
CA GLN A 716 -25.72 -7.58 -15.72
C GLN A 716 -26.40 -8.60 -14.82
N VAL A 717 -27.73 -8.72 -14.83
CA VAL A 717 -28.48 -9.63 -13.96
C VAL A 717 -29.22 -10.68 -14.79
N GLN A 718 -28.88 -11.95 -14.55
CA GLN A 718 -29.59 -13.09 -15.13
C GLN A 718 -30.54 -13.69 -14.08
N ARG A 719 -31.84 -13.67 -14.37
CA ARG A 719 -32.89 -14.27 -13.52
C ARG A 719 -33.37 -15.60 -14.07
N LEU A 720 -33.79 -16.47 -13.16
CA LEU A 720 -34.50 -17.71 -13.45
C LEU A 720 -35.87 -17.41 -14.07
N PRO A 721 -36.43 -18.34 -14.86
CA PRO A 721 -37.77 -18.13 -15.42
C PRO A 721 -38.83 -18.09 -14.31
N ALA A 722 -39.95 -17.42 -14.57
CA ALA A 722 -41.12 -17.40 -13.66
C ALA A 722 -41.70 -18.79 -13.39
N THR A 723 -41.33 -19.80 -14.18
CA THR A 723 -41.74 -21.19 -14.03
C THR A 723 -40.75 -22.04 -13.22
N ASP A 724 -39.67 -21.45 -12.71
CA ASP A 724 -38.71 -22.18 -11.87
C ASP A 724 -39.43 -22.69 -10.59
N PRO A 725 -39.37 -23.99 -10.26
CA PRO A 725 -40.17 -24.57 -9.19
C PRO A 725 -39.67 -24.24 -7.78
N ILE A 726 -38.47 -23.67 -7.64
CA ILE A 726 -37.80 -23.43 -6.35
C ILE A 726 -37.65 -21.93 -6.10
N ASN A 727 -37.17 -21.18 -7.10
CA ASN A 727 -36.98 -19.74 -7.00
C ASN A 727 -37.48 -19.00 -8.26
N PRO A 728 -38.80 -18.94 -8.51
CA PRO A 728 -39.38 -18.22 -9.64
C PRO A 728 -38.87 -16.78 -9.73
N ASN A 729 -38.33 -16.38 -10.88
CA ASN A 729 -37.74 -15.06 -11.10
C ASN A 729 -36.51 -14.72 -10.24
N GLY A 730 -35.99 -15.65 -9.44
CA GLY A 730 -34.82 -15.42 -8.60
C GLY A 730 -33.55 -15.17 -9.39
N VAL A 731 -32.57 -14.52 -8.78
CA VAL A 731 -31.26 -14.26 -9.42
C VAL A 731 -30.47 -15.57 -9.55
N SER A 732 -30.00 -15.86 -10.76
CA SER A 732 -29.15 -17.02 -11.06
C SER A 732 -27.67 -16.65 -11.21
N LYS A 733 -27.39 -15.52 -11.88
CA LYS A 733 -26.04 -15.03 -12.13
C LYS A 733 -26.02 -13.50 -12.17
N VAL A 734 -24.97 -12.92 -11.61
CA VAL A 734 -24.66 -11.49 -11.74
C VAL A 734 -23.31 -11.33 -12.42
N PHE A 735 -23.28 -10.50 -13.46
CA PHE A 735 -22.09 -10.17 -14.22
C PHE A 735 -21.59 -8.78 -13.80
N SER A 736 -20.38 -8.72 -13.29
CA SER A 736 -19.67 -7.47 -12.98
C SER A 736 -18.56 -7.25 -14.00
N TYR A 737 -18.29 -6.00 -14.32
CA TYR A 737 -17.13 -5.60 -15.10
C TYR A 737 -16.80 -4.15 -14.76
N PRO A 738 -15.55 -3.71 -14.98
CA PRO A 738 -15.14 -2.34 -14.70
C PRO A 738 -15.91 -1.34 -15.55
N ILE A 739 -16.33 -0.23 -14.94
CA ILE A 739 -17.03 0.87 -15.59
C ILE A 739 -16.42 2.21 -15.19
N ASN A 740 -16.54 3.23 -16.05
CA ASN A 740 -16.19 4.60 -15.66
C ASN A 740 -17.32 5.21 -14.83
N LEU A 741 -17.01 5.55 -13.58
CA LEU A 741 -17.85 6.31 -12.66
C LEU A 741 -17.89 7.79 -13.05
N ALA A 742 -18.88 8.52 -12.52
CA ALA A 742 -19.07 9.92 -12.83
C ALA A 742 -17.96 10.81 -12.25
N LYS A 743 -17.76 10.83 -10.92
CA LYS A 743 -16.90 11.84 -10.29
C LYS A 743 -16.46 11.49 -8.86
N GLN A 744 -15.22 11.86 -8.52
CA GLN A 744 -14.70 11.88 -7.15
C GLN A 744 -14.02 13.23 -6.89
N ARG A 745 -14.14 13.77 -5.68
CA ARG A 745 -13.49 15.02 -5.29
C ARG A 745 -12.91 14.92 -3.89
N GLN A 746 -11.62 15.25 -3.77
CA GLN A 746 -10.87 15.24 -2.53
C GLN A 746 -10.30 16.64 -2.26
N THR A 747 -10.46 17.17 -1.05
CA THR A 747 -9.80 18.42 -0.63
C THR A 747 -9.21 18.31 0.76
N GLY A 748 -8.15 19.07 1.03
CA GLY A 748 -7.48 19.05 2.33
C GLY A 748 -6.59 20.25 2.60
N ILE A 749 -6.12 20.34 3.84
CA ILE A 749 -5.08 21.27 4.28
C ILE A 749 -3.92 20.47 4.83
N GLN A 750 -2.72 20.73 4.32
CA GLN A 750 -1.45 20.25 4.88
C GLN A 750 -0.71 21.44 5.50
N ALA A 751 -0.04 21.20 6.63
CA ALA A 751 0.82 22.17 7.27
C ALA A 751 2.06 21.50 7.84
N ALA A 752 3.19 22.20 7.79
CA ALA A 752 4.42 21.79 8.43
C ALA A 752 5.10 22.96 9.12
N ALA A 753 5.83 22.67 10.19
CA ALA A 753 6.61 23.63 10.95
C ALA A 753 7.92 22.99 11.39
N ASP A 754 9.03 23.66 11.15
CA ASP A 754 10.37 23.24 11.54
C ASP A 754 11.08 24.40 12.22
N TYR A 755 11.55 24.19 13.44
CA TYR A 755 12.29 25.20 14.19
C TYR A 755 13.59 24.61 14.72
N LYS A 756 14.73 25.23 14.38
CA LYS A 756 16.07 24.82 14.79
C LYS A 756 16.74 25.95 15.54
N TRP A 757 17.37 25.67 16.68
CA TRP A 757 18.13 26.68 17.41
C TRP A 757 19.35 26.08 18.09
N SER A 758 20.42 26.88 18.20
CA SER A 758 21.60 26.52 18.98
C SER A 758 21.53 27.17 20.36
N ALA A 759 21.65 26.37 21.42
CA ALA A 759 21.65 26.84 22.80
C ALA A 759 23.07 26.87 23.41
N GLY A 760 24.10 27.07 22.56
CA GLY A 760 25.49 27.13 22.97
C GLY A 760 25.95 25.85 23.66
N ARG A 761 26.33 25.93 24.94
CA ARG A 761 26.83 24.76 25.70
C ARG A 761 25.76 23.69 25.93
N ALA A 762 24.48 24.03 25.81
CA ALA A 762 23.39 23.06 25.95
C ALA A 762 23.15 22.24 24.67
N GLY A 763 23.85 22.53 23.57
CA GLY A 763 23.72 21.81 22.30
C GLY A 763 22.74 22.46 21.32
N ASP A 764 22.51 21.76 20.21
CA ASP A 764 21.60 22.17 19.15
C ASP A 764 20.29 21.43 19.28
N PHE A 765 19.19 22.15 19.12
CA PHE A 765 17.86 21.62 19.22
C PHE A 765 17.11 21.83 17.91
N GLY A 766 16.20 20.92 17.62
CA GLY A 766 15.20 21.13 16.61
C GLY A 766 13.87 20.55 17.04
N VAL A 767 12.79 21.18 16.59
CA VAL A 767 11.44 20.66 16.71
C VAL A 767 10.78 20.72 15.34
N ASN A 768 10.01 19.70 15.02
CA ASN A 768 9.21 19.67 13.81
C ASN A 768 7.78 19.23 14.12
N ALA A 769 6.84 19.68 13.32
CA ALA A 769 5.45 19.25 13.38
C ALA A 769 4.87 19.18 11.97
N GLY A 770 4.16 18.10 11.67
CA GLY A 770 3.39 17.94 10.45
C GLY A 770 1.91 17.74 10.76
N TYR A 771 1.04 18.24 9.90
CA TYR A 771 -0.41 18.11 10.05
C TYR A 771 -1.08 17.96 8.69
N TYR A 772 -2.08 17.07 8.62
CA TYR A 772 -2.96 16.96 7.47
C TYR A 772 -4.39 16.78 7.94
N ARG A 773 -5.33 17.47 7.27
CA ARG A 773 -6.77 17.34 7.49
C ARG A 773 -7.51 17.29 6.16
N PRO A 774 -8.16 16.17 5.80
CA PRO A 774 -9.14 16.19 4.73
C PRO A 774 -10.32 17.07 5.13
N LEU A 775 -10.82 17.85 4.18
CA LEU A 775 -11.97 18.74 4.35
C LEU A 775 -13.22 18.19 3.68
N LYS A 776 -13.05 17.57 2.51
CA LYS A 776 -14.11 16.92 1.74
C LYS A 776 -13.56 15.70 1.01
N HIS A 777 -14.36 14.64 0.98
CA HIS A 777 -14.17 13.55 0.05
C HIS A 777 -15.54 13.12 -0.47
N GLU A 778 -15.87 13.50 -1.69
CA GLU A 778 -17.18 13.31 -2.31
C GLU A 778 -17.04 12.27 -3.45
N LEU A 779 -17.92 11.27 -3.49
CA LEU A 779 -18.00 10.26 -4.56
C LEU A 779 -19.39 10.29 -5.20
N GLN A 780 -19.43 10.29 -6.53
CA GLN A 780 -20.63 10.15 -7.33
C GLN A 780 -20.42 8.99 -8.32
N GLN A 781 -21.20 7.93 -8.14
CA GLN A 781 -21.03 6.70 -8.90
C GLN A 781 -21.47 6.87 -10.37
N GLN A 782 -22.67 7.40 -10.62
CA GLN A 782 -23.17 7.69 -11.97
C GLN A 782 -23.74 9.12 -12.09
N GLU A 783 -23.88 9.59 -13.33
CA GLU A 783 -24.48 10.89 -13.60
C GLU A 783 -25.94 10.88 -13.15
N GLY A 784 -26.29 11.75 -12.19
CA GLY A 784 -27.61 11.81 -11.58
C GLY A 784 -27.72 11.11 -10.22
N ASP A 785 -26.74 10.30 -9.82
CA ASP A 785 -26.71 9.70 -8.48
C ASP A 785 -26.46 10.76 -7.38
N PRO A 786 -26.92 10.50 -6.14
CA PRO A 786 -26.51 11.26 -4.98
C PRO A 786 -24.99 11.29 -4.82
N VAL A 787 -24.48 12.40 -4.30
CA VAL A 787 -23.08 12.53 -3.91
C VAL A 787 -22.92 11.95 -2.51
N TYR A 788 -22.09 10.93 -2.37
CA TYR A 788 -21.74 10.31 -1.10
C TYR A 788 -20.53 11.02 -0.50
N ASP A 789 -20.60 11.36 0.79
CA ASP A 789 -19.46 11.85 1.55
C ASP A 789 -18.69 10.66 2.13
N MET A 790 -17.46 10.46 1.69
CA MET A 790 -16.56 9.39 2.11
C MET A 790 -15.86 9.68 3.44
N LEU A 791 -15.94 10.92 3.94
CA LEU A 791 -15.45 11.28 5.29
C LEU A 791 -16.50 11.07 6.37
N CYS A 792 -17.77 10.96 5.98
CA CYS A 792 -18.86 10.68 6.89
C CYS A 792 -19.05 9.17 7.07
N CYS A 793 -19.56 8.78 8.23
CA CYS A 793 -20.02 7.43 8.56
C CYS A 793 -18.95 6.35 8.82
N ALA A 794 -19.46 5.26 9.40
CA ALA A 794 -18.83 3.97 9.69
C ALA A 794 -17.73 3.51 8.75
N ASN A 795 -17.98 3.63 7.45
CA ASN A 795 -17.20 2.97 6.40
C ASN A 795 -16.05 3.85 5.91
N SER A 796 -15.84 5.03 6.52
CA SER A 796 -14.73 5.90 6.20
C SER A 796 -13.42 5.29 6.69
N ASN A 797 -12.60 4.83 5.75
CA ASN A 797 -11.25 4.32 6.01
C ASN A 797 -10.20 5.43 6.12
N GLU A 798 -10.63 6.69 6.30
CA GLU A 798 -9.78 7.87 6.35
C GLU A 798 -9.82 8.58 7.70
N LEU A 799 -8.64 9.02 8.13
CA LEU A 799 -8.49 9.82 9.34
C LEU A 799 -8.93 11.27 9.09
N HIS A 800 -9.75 11.82 9.99
CA HIS A 800 -10.17 13.24 9.95
C HIS A 800 -9.00 14.21 10.15
N TYR A 801 -7.93 13.76 10.78
CA TYR A 801 -6.64 14.40 10.73
C TYR A 801 -5.53 13.41 11.08
N ARG A 802 -4.32 13.75 10.71
CA ARG A 802 -3.10 13.09 11.20
C ARG A 802 -2.07 14.15 11.54
N ALA A 803 -1.35 13.94 12.63
CA ALA A 803 -0.30 14.85 13.08
C ALA A 803 0.98 14.10 13.41
N THR A 804 2.11 14.73 13.17
CA THR A 804 3.44 14.24 13.55
C THR A 804 4.17 15.31 14.36
N PHE A 805 5.02 14.89 15.29
CA PHE A 805 5.78 15.78 16.16
C PHE A 805 7.18 15.22 16.35
N GLY A 806 8.22 15.98 16.04
CA GLY A 806 9.61 15.61 16.28
C GLY A 806 10.30 16.58 17.22
N ALA A 807 11.18 16.07 18.06
CA ALA A 807 12.10 16.87 18.84
C ALA A 807 13.48 16.21 18.83
N ASN A 808 14.47 16.89 18.28
CA ASN A 808 15.85 16.44 18.21
C ASN A 808 16.75 17.31 19.10
N TRP A 809 17.76 16.69 19.68
CA TRP A 809 18.78 17.34 20.48
C TRP A 809 20.14 16.72 20.21
N ASN A 810 21.11 17.56 19.87
CA ASN A 810 22.48 17.17 19.55
C ASN A 810 23.44 17.88 20.51
N ILE A 811 24.25 17.11 21.24
CA ILE A 811 25.27 17.65 22.15
C ILE A 811 26.54 16.81 22.10
N GLY A 812 27.64 17.41 21.64
CA GLY A 812 28.94 16.72 21.57
C GLY A 812 28.85 15.43 20.76
N ALA A 813 29.00 14.28 21.43
CA ALA A 813 28.92 12.95 20.83
C ALA A 813 27.50 12.35 20.80
N PHE A 814 26.52 12.98 21.45
CA PHE A 814 25.15 12.49 21.55
C PHE A 814 24.22 13.16 20.54
N SER A 815 23.37 12.34 19.94
CA SER A 815 22.22 12.77 19.15
C SER A 815 21.00 12.01 19.64
N THR A 816 19.95 12.72 20.04
CA THR A 816 18.71 12.13 20.53
C THR A 816 17.53 12.66 19.74
N ASN A 817 16.54 11.82 19.48
CA ASN A 817 15.31 12.24 18.85
C ASN A 817 14.11 11.56 19.51
N VAL A 818 12.99 12.28 19.60
CA VAL A 818 11.68 11.75 19.94
C VAL A 818 10.72 12.13 18.83
N TYR A 819 9.99 11.15 18.29
CA TYR A 819 9.08 11.34 17.18
C TYR A 819 7.71 10.73 17.49
N GLY A 820 6.66 11.53 17.45
CA GLY A 820 5.28 11.13 17.72
C GLY A 820 4.43 11.12 16.45
N ILE A 821 3.59 10.09 16.30
CA ILE A 821 2.55 10.01 15.27
C ILE A 821 1.21 9.94 15.98
N ARG A 822 0.31 10.87 15.67
CA ARG A 822 -1.04 10.95 16.24
C ARG A 822 -2.10 10.80 15.15
N ASN A 823 -2.86 9.73 15.22
CA ASN A 823 -4.04 9.49 14.38
C ASN A 823 -5.29 10.06 15.07
N ALA A 824 -6.18 10.65 14.28
CA ALA A 824 -7.47 11.15 14.77
C ALA A 824 -8.37 10.02 15.32
N PRO A 825 -9.39 10.39 16.13
CA PRO A 825 -10.46 9.45 16.49
C PRO A 825 -11.15 8.85 15.26
N THR A 826 -11.51 7.56 15.34
CA THR A 826 -12.20 6.82 14.29
C THR A 826 -13.64 6.47 14.68
N TRP A 827 -14.41 6.02 13.70
CA TRP A 827 -15.74 5.44 13.93
C TRP A 827 -15.63 4.11 14.68
N ASN A 828 -16.65 3.78 15.46
CA ASN A 828 -16.85 2.44 15.99
C ASN A 828 -17.30 1.47 14.89
N ALA A 829 -17.16 0.17 15.10
CA ALA A 829 -17.38 -0.86 14.09
C ALA A 829 -18.83 -0.95 13.60
N VAL A 830 -19.81 -0.58 14.45
CA VAL A 830 -21.23 -0.49 14.04
C VAL A 830 -21.54 0.82 13.30
N GLY A 831 -20.64 1.80 13.36
CA GLY A 831 -20.74 2.98 12.51
C GLY A 831 -21.57 4.15 13.00
N GLU A 832 -22.04 4.07 14.23
CA GLU A 832 -22.98 5.03 14.83
C GLU A 832 -22.25 6.24 15.44
N GLU A 833 -21.05 6.02 15.99
CA GLU A 833 -20.32 7.05 16.74
C GLU A 833 -18.83 7.10 16.38
N ARG A 834 -18.27 8.32 16.35
CA ARG A 834 -16.82 8.56 16.22
C ARG A 834 -16.17 8.71 17.60
N ASN A 835 -16.25 7.65 18.39
CA ASN A 835 -15.86 7.64 19.81
C ASN A 835 -14.59 6.81 20.09
N ILE A 836 -14.02 6.16 19.08
CA ILE A 836 -12.75 5.43 19.22
C ILE A 836 -11.64 6.47 19.35
N GLY A 837 -11.04 6.55 20.53
CA GLY A 837 -10.09 7.60 20.90
C GLY A 837 -8.89 7.71 19.96
N PRO A 838 -8.19 8.87 19.96
CA PRO A 838 -7.03 9.06 19.12
C PRO A 838 -5.89 8.12 19.55
N TRP A 839 -5.17 7.56 18.58
CA TRP A 839 -4.04 6.67 18.83
C TRP A 839 -2.72 7.40 18.58
N THR A 840 -1.83 7.40 19.58
CA THR A 840 -0.55 8.13 19.51
C THR A 840 0.61 7.19 19.84
N THR A 841 1.54 7.04 18.90
CA THR A 841 2.77 6.28 19.11
C THR A 841 3.96 7.23 19.20
N TRP A 842 4.94 6.88 20.03
CA TRP A 842 6.18 7.65 20.21
C TRP A 842 7.38 6.77 19.92
N ASN A 843 8.26 7.20 19.03
CA ASN A 843 9.57 6.60 18.81
C ASN A 843 10.63 7.45 19.50
N ALA A 844 11.66 6.81 20.04
CA ALA A 844 12.80 7.50 20.62
C ALA A 844 14.10 6.86 20.13
N THR A 845 15.07 7.69 19.78
CA THR A 845 16.42 7.27 19.40
C THR A 845 17.47 8.01 20.22
N VAL A 846 18.54 7.28 20.57
CA VAL A 846 19.74 7.83 21.21
C VAL A 846 20.94 7.25 20.48
N ASN A 847 21.65 8.09 19.74
CA ASN A 847 22.90 7.78 19.08
C ASN A 847 24.08 8.36 19.86
N TYR A 848 25.11 7.55 20.04
CA TYR A 848 26.37 7.95 20.66
C TYR A 848 27.53 7.67 19.72
N ARG A 849 28.22 8.74 19.29
CA ARG A 849 29.41 8.68 18.46
C ARG A 849 30.64 8.39 19.31
N ILE A 850 31.12 7.15 19.26
CA ILE A 850 32.28 6.69 20.04
C ILE A 850 33.54 7.40 19.55
N ASN A 851 33.71 7.48 18.24
CA ASN A 851 34.79 8.20 17.57
C ASN A 851 34.36 8.51 16.12
N LYS A 852 35.29 8.93 15.25
CA LYS A 852 34.99 9.25 13.84
C LYS A 852 34.57 8.04 13.00
N LEU A 853 34.93 6.84 13.42
CA LEU A 853 34.71 5.58 12.69
C LEU A 853 33.54 4.78 13.22
N ALA A 854 33.03 5.06 14.43
CA ALA A 854 32.06 4.18 15.09
C ALA A 854 31.01 4.95 15.89
N SER A 855 29.76 4.53 15.75
CA SER A 855 28.64 4.97 16.59
C SER A 855 27.73 3.80 16.99
N VAL A 856 27.04 3.98 18.12
CA VAL A 856 26.02 3.04 18.58
C VAL A 856 24.71 3.80 18.77
N MET A 857 23.64 3.29 18.18
CA MET A 857 22.30 3.82 18.31
C MET A 857 21.39 2.85 19.04
N LEU A 858 20.61 3.37 19.99
CA LEU A 858 19.48 2.69 20.61
C LEU A 858 18.19 3.28 20.05
N THR A 859 17.28 2.43 19.60
CA THR A 859 15.97 2.82 19.08
C THR A 859 14.89 2.11 19.87
N ALA A 860 13.90 2.86 20.35
CA ALA A 860 12.67 2.34 20.94
C ALA A 860 11.48 2.85 20.13
N ASN A 861 10.83 1.98 19.36
CA ASN A 861 9.63 2.34 18.61
C ASN A 861 8.40 1.98 19.43
N ASN A 862 7.37 2.84 19.38
CA ASN A 862 6.22 2.75 20.28
C ASN A 862 6.64 2.64 21.76
N LEU A 863 7.44 3.61 22.22
CA LEU A 863 8.03 3.72 23.55
C LEU A 863 7.01 3.54 24.68
N THR A 864 5.79 4.05 24.49
CA THR A 864 4.69 3.95 25.47
C THR A 864 4.00 2.57 25.47
N ASN A 865 4.37 1.67 24.55
CA ASN A 865 3.67 0.41 24.27
C ASN A 865 2.17 0.61 24.02
N GLU A 866 1.84 1.66 23.25
CA GLU A 866 0.46 1.97 22.90
C GLU A 866 -0.16 0.81 22.10
N ARG A 867 -1.30 0.31 22.55
CA ARG A 867 -2.09 -0.73 21.86
C ARG A 867 -3.23 -0.09 21.06
N PRO A 868 -3.84 -0.83 20.11
CA PRO A 868 -5.05 -0.35 19.44
C PRO A 868 -6.12 0.06 20.48
N PRO A 869 -6.82 1.18 20.27
CA PRO A 869 -7.94 1.57 21.13
C PRO A 869 -9.03 0.49 21.13
N VAL A 870 -9.63 0.23 22.29
CA VAL A 870 -10.69 -0.78 22.43
C VAL A 870 -12.01 -0.26 21.86
N ASP A 871 -12.55 -0.97 20.88
CA ASP A 871 -13.90 -0.76 20.36
C ASP A 871 -14.87 -1.79 20.94
N ARG A 872 -15.75 -1.36 21.85
CA ARG A 872 -16.73 -2.23 22.53
C ARG A 872 -17.86 -2.73 21.62
N THR A 873 -17.93 -2.25 20.39
CA THR A 873 -18.91 -2.68 19.39
C THR A 873 -18.29 -3.66 18.38
N ASN A 874 -16.97 -3.85 18.41
CA ASN A 874 -16.27 -4.72 17.48
C ASN A 874 -16.03 -6.13 18.05
N GLY A 875 -16.86 -7.09 17.65
CA GLY A 875 -16.64 -8.51 17.96
C GLY A 875 -15.78 -9.26 16.93
N ASN A 876 -15.35 -8.59 15.85
CA ASN A 876 -14.60 -9.21 14.77
C ASN A 876 -13.12 -9.22 15.10
N TRP A 877 -12.54 -10.40 15.29
CA TRP A 877 -11.10 -10.56 15.49
C TRP A 877 -10.32 -9.92 14.32
N PRO A 878 -9.25 -9.14 14.57
CA PRO A 878 -8.52 -8.97 15.84
C PRO A 878 -9.02 -7.82 16.73
N TYR A 879 -10.29 -7.42 16.63
CA TYR A 879 -10.97 -6.44 17.49
C TYR A 879 -10.54 -4.98 17.33
N TYR A 880 -9.78 -4.68 16.26
CA TYR A 880 -9.42 -3.32 15.89
C TYR A 880 -9.36 -3.17 14.37
N ASP A 881 -9.45 -1.94 13.88
CA ASP A 881 -9.25 -1.61 12.46
C ASP A 881 -7.76 -1.72 12.09
N GLN A 882 -7.41 -2.79 11.37
CA GLN A 882 -6.05 -3.06 10.90
C GLN A 882 -5.55 -2.06 9.85
N GLY A 883 -6.44 -1.28 9.24
CA GLY A 883 -6.12 -0.20 8.32
C GLY A 883 -5.49 1.01 9.02
N VAL A 884 -5.88 1.24 10.28
CA VAL A 884 -5.48 2.41 11.08
C VAL A 884 -4.50 2.05 12.20
N TYR A 885 -4.74 0.95 12.92
CA TYR A 885 -4.00 0.56 14.12
C TYR A 885 -3.16 -0.69 13.87
N ASN A 886 -2.17 -0.93 14.75
CA ASN A 886 -1.50 -2.22 14.84
C ASN A 886 -1.29 -2.69 16.28
N ALA A 887 -1.28 -4.00 16.48
CA ALA A 887 -1.05 -4.63 17.77
C ALA A 887 0.41 -5.07 17.96
N PHE A 888 1.40 -4.45 17.30
CA PHE A 888 2.79 -4.89 17.41
C PHE A 888 3.41 -4.58 18.77
N GLY A 889 2.98 -3.50 19.42
CA GLY A 889 3.55 -3.05 20.70
C GLY A 889 4.93 -2.40 20.56
N ARG A 890 5.62 -2.27 21.69
CA ARG A 890 6.94 -1.63 21.79
C ARG A 890 8.02 -2.53 21.22
N SER A 891 8.92 -1.96 20.43
CA SER A 891 10.15 -2.63 19.99
C SER A 891 11.40 -1.87 20.39
N MET A 892 12.48 -2.61 20.62
CA MET A 892 13.77 -2.08 21.01
C MET A 892 14.86 -2.67 20.13
N PHE A 893 15.75 -1.81 19.64
CA PHE A 893 16.83 -2.17 18.74
C PHE A 893 18.12 -1.47 19.11
N VAL A 894 19.23 -2.15 18.84
CA VAL A 894 20.58 -1.63 18.90
C VAL A 894 21.16 -1.68 17.50
N GLU A 895 21.78 -0.59 17.06
CA GLU A 895 22.51 -0.51 15.80
C GLU A 895 23.96 -0.09 16.07
N LEU A 896 24.90 -0.81 15.47
CA LEU A 896 26.31 -0.43 15.40
C LEU A 896 26.60 0.04 13.97
N SER A 897 27.12 1.25 13.83
CA SER A 897 27.58 1.80 12.56
C SER A 897 29.10 1.97 12.58
N LEU A 898 29.76 1.53 11.51
CA LEU A 898 31.20 1.69 11.28
C LEU A 898 31.42 2.37 9.93
N ASP A 899 32.09 3.51 9.93
CA ASP A 899 32.34 4.34 8.75
C ASP A 899 33.86 4.45 8.53
N PHE A 900 34.35 3.87 7.43
CA PHE A 900 35.75 3.89 7.03
C PHE A 900 35.92 4.87 5.88
N GLN A 901 36.68 5.95 6.11
CA GLN A 901 37.04 6.92 5.07
C GLN A 901 38.23 6.47 4.24
#